data_AF-A0A973EM03-F1
#
_entry.id   AF-A0A973EM03-F1
#
_cell.length_a   1.000
_cell.length_b   1.000
_cell.length_c   1.000
_cell.angle_alpha   90.00
_cell.angle_beta   90.00
_cell.angle_gamma   90.00
#
_symmetry.space_group_name_H-M   'P 1'
#
loop_
_entity.id
_entity.type
_entity.pdbx_description
1 polymer ?
#
loop_
_entity_poly.entity_id
_entity_poly.type
_entity_poly.pdbx_seq_one_letter_code
_entity_poly.pdbx_strand_id
1 'polypeptide(L)'
;MKLRLWKKYKEKARSLGLITIPGGNGRQSVMEFIALPRKWQDKVIEHYGTYGDYYHPFDDVFEWDNEARRFYEEFSLWDEDTQSERRISKEHVERYTINAGVLNAAIKMKQYREEMTARLGNAKRNLWPDLCKDTTDYNIILQRKYGCKHTLPQNVRKFQQKASNYIKRGYEALIDKRLLNNNAQVVTPQMLQLWSDMFAGRAYKPTHIEVYQKYTDFLEGKLDVVNMQTGELYDRLASEFHVISERTIYRWMERWEFRAPAYMKRSRNRQLYMGQYIPHARMETPKYAGSLISVDDFQPPFKYAEGMGNRMWFYIAADVASGAITSWVYGTNKEGLILEFYRNLVRQYAEWGVPLPYGIEAESNLNSTLKETILKPGVLFNDIHIIANDARQKRIERLIGEFKQAYLYKKEGAIYRPHAQAERYQGGNDDKIAYKTKEEIVDVVLKSIEQWNNSLHTNQKEYPGKTRWEVFMEHQHPELHPINWYSVLRAVGYETKTSCKLARVRVQNAHRVLGDGNGNLLLDDKLIGVLKQIEGKEVIVRWLDDSNGNIIKVFIYDREGRFICEALDELRYQRAKLEQTEQDKINIELMARYRNTVEGFIRNASKQINKVEIIEHKQEAEPRKIRFTISKKVELEDMIRT
;
A
#
# COMPACT_ATOMS: atom_id res chain seq x y z
N MET A 1 88.94 -0.48 32.95
CA MET A 1 88.08 0.62 32.45
C MET A 1 86.63 0.60 32.97
N LYS A 2 85.94 -0.56 33.06
CA LYS A 2 84.52 -0.67 33.47
C LYS A 2 84.17 -0.20 34.91
N LEU A 3 85.02 -0.45 35.91
CA LEU A 3 84.78 -0.06 37.32
C LEU A 3 84.81 1.47 37.58
N ARG A 4 85.61 2.23 36.83
CA ARG A 4 85.72 3.70 36.97
C ARG A 4 84.47 4.42 36.44
N LEU A 5 83.87 3.91 35.37
CA LEU A 5 82.64 4.46 34.79
C LEU A 5 81.43 4.29 35.71
N TRP A 6 81.27 3.11 36.33
CA TRP A 6 80.17 2.82 37.25
C TRP A 6 80.19 3.72 38.50
N LYS A 7 81.37 3.95 39.08
CA LYS A 7 81.53 4.81 40.26
C LYS A 7 81.06 6.23 39.99
N LYS A 8 81.40 6.77 38.81
CA LYS A 8 81.00 8.12 38.36
C LYS A 8 79.47 8.23 38.14
N TYR A 9 78.83 7.18 37.64
CA TYR A 9 77.37 7.15 37.48
C TYR A 9 76.64 7.01 38.82
N LYS A 10 77.19 6.22 39.75
CA LYS A 10 76.66 6.06 41.11
C LYS A 10 76.72 7.38 41.91
N GLU A 11 77.82 8.13 41.78
CA GLU A 11 77.98 9.44 42.41
C GLU A 11 76.97 10.45 41.87
N LYS A 12 76.76 10.49 40.55
CA LYS A 12 75.75 11.36 39.92
C LYS A 12 74.31 10.98 40.28
N ALA A 13 74.01 9.70 40.43
CA ALA A 13 72.70 9.23 40.88
C ALA A 13 72.39 9.65 42.32
N ARG A 14 73.39 9.53 43.21
CA ARG A 14 73.27 9.95 44.61
C ARG A 14 73.10 11.45 44.77
N SER A 15 73.77 12.28 43.95
CA SER A 15 73.58 13.73 43.98
C SER A 15 72.16 14.18 43.56
N LEU A 16 71.40 13.31 42.89
CA LEU A 16 70.03 13.55 42.45
C LEU A 16 68.99 12.86 43.34
N GLY A 17 69.40 12.21 44.44
CA GLY A 17 68.50 11.49 45.36
C GLY A 17 67.92 10.18 44.80
N LEU A 18 68.48 9.64 43.72
CA LEU A 18 67.96 8.47 43.00
C LEU A 18 68.53 7.15 43.54
N ILE A 19 67.74 6.06 43.48
CA ILE A 19 68.11 4.77 44.08
C ILE A 19 69.18 4.07 43.24
N THR A 20 70.24 3.63 43.91
CA THR A 20 71.26 2.74 43.32
C THR A 20 71.57 1.56 44.24
N ILE A 21 71.37 0.35 43.74
CA ILE A 21 71.69 -0.90 44.45
C ILE A 21 72.99 -1.45 43.85
N PRO A 22 74.10 -1.48 44.60
CA PRO A 22 75.36 -2.01 44.09
C PRO A 22 75.26 -3.52 43.84
N GLY A 23 75.81 -3.97 42.71
CA GLY A 23 75.97 -5.38 42.36
C GLY A 23 77.45 -5.81 42.32
N GLY A 24 77.72 -7.11 42.50
CA GLY A 24 79.04 -7.74 42.51
C GLY A 24 78.95 -9.25 42.76
N ASN A 25 80.01 -10.01 42.46
CA ASN A 25 80.07 -11.49 42.61
C ASN A 25 78.91 -12.24 41.92
N GLY A 26 78.69 -11.96 40.63
CA GLY A 26 77.61 -12.57 39.83
C GLY A 26 76.23 -11.92 40.00
N ARG A 27 76.04 -10.97 40.93
CA ARG A 27 74.80 -10.21 41.08
C ARG A 27 74.80 -8.93 40.24
N GLN A 28 73.67 -8.66 39.59
CA GLN A 28 73.46 -7.45 38.79
C GLN A 28 73.26 -6.22 39.68
N SER A 29 73.75 -5.06 39.21
CA SER A 29 73.53 -3.77 39.86
C SER A 29 72.30 -3.08 39.30
N VAL A 30 71.48 -2.45 40.15
CA VAL A 30 70.27 -1.72 39.74
C VAL A 30 70.49 -0.21 39.92
N MET A 31 70.09 0.57 38.92
CA MET A 31 70.16 2.03 38.93
C MET A 31 68.92 2.58 38.21
N GLU A 32 68.33 3.64 38.75
CA GLU A 32 67.22 4.32 38.09
C GLU A 32 67.61 4.86 36.71
N PHE A 33 66.73 4.67 35.72
CA PHE A 33 67.00 5.02 34.32
C PHE A 33 67.39 6.49 34.12
N ILE A 34 66.75 7.41 34.85
CA ILE A 34 67.01 8.85 34.77
C ILE A 34 68.45 9.19 35.21
N ALA A 35 69.07 8.33 36.03
CA ALA A 35 70.44 8.50 36.48
C ALA A 35 71.51 8.10 35.43
N LEU A 36 71.12 7.39 34.36
CA LEU A 36 72.02 7.05 33.27
C LEU A 36 72.38 8.30 32.44
N PRO A 37 73.60 8.40 31.88
CA PRO A 37 73.90 9.45 30.90
C PRO A 37 73.05 9.31 29.64
N ARG A 38 72.73 10.44 28.99
CA ARG A 38 71.90 10.53 27.77
C ARG A 38 72.25 9.47 26.72
N LYS A 39 73.54 9.33 26.38
CA LYS A 39 74.03 8.30 25.45
C LYS A 39 73.61 6.86 25.79
N TRP A 40 73.50 6.51 27.06
CA TRP A 40 73.05 5.18 27.51
C TRP A 40 71.54 5.11 27.67
N GLN A 41 70.88 6.22 28.03
CA GLN A 41 69.42 6.34 27.98
C GLN A 41 68.93 6.12 26.54
N ASP A 42 69.54 6.79 25.56
CA ASP A 42 69.20 6.66 24.14
C ASP A 42 69.36 5.21 23.64
N LYS A 43 70.40 4.50 24.08
CA LYS A 43 70.60 3.07 23.75
C LYS A 43 69.60 2.15 24.42
N VAL A 44 69.21 2.44 25.66
CA VAL A 44 68.16 1.68 26.34
C VAL A 44 66.80 1.97 25.69
N ILE A 45 66.58 3.20 25.23
CA ILE A 45 65.38 3.59 24.47
C ILE A 45 65.33 2.88 23.12
N GLU A 46 66.46 2.79 22.42
CA GLU A 46 66.59 2.10 21.14
C GLU A 46 66.34 0.58 21.27
N HIS A 47 66.72 -0.02 22.40
CA HIS A 47 66.63 -1.47 22.62
C HIS A 47 65.34 -1.91 23.35
N TYR A 48 64.77 -1.05 24.20
CA TYR A 48 63.64 -1.37 25.08
C TYR A 48 62.47 -0.36 25.03
N GLY A 49 62.58 0.75 24.26
CA GLY A 49 61.53 1.77 24.11
C GLY A 49 61.68 3.01 25.01
N THR A 50 60.91 4.07 24.69
CA THR A 50 60.99 5.39 25.35
C THR A 50 60.61 5.35 26.83
N TYR A 51 61.45 5.95 27.69
CA TYR A 51 61.11 6.17 29.10
C TYR A 51 60.03 7.25 29.20
N GLY A 52 58.77 6.84 29.21
CA GLY A 52 57.61 7.72 29.12
C GLY A 52 56.37 7.03 28.57
N ASP A 53 56.54 5.93 27.85
CA ASP A 53 55.45 5.00 27.60
C ASP A 53 55.19 4.26 28.91
N TYR A 54 54.11 4.62 29.60
CA TYR A 54 53.63 3.91 30.79
C TYR A 54 53.22 2.51 30.35
N TYR A 55 54.19 1.59 30.23
CA TYR A 55 53.91 0.17 30.11
C TYR A 55 53.23 -0.26 31.40
N HIS A 56 51.98 -0.68 31.27
CA HIS A 56 51.24 -1.25 32.37
C HIS A 56 51.00 -2.72 32.10
N PRO A 57 51.05 -3.60 33.11
CA PRO A 57 50.87 -5.04 32.91
C PRO A 57 49.53 -5.43 32.25
N PHE A 58 48.56 -4.52 32.23
CA PHE A 58 47.28 -4.73 31.55
C PHE A 58 47.35 -4.49 30.04
N ASP A 59 48.35 -3.76 29.53
CA ASP A 59 48.52 -3.54 28.08
C ASP A 59 48.68 -4.87 27.31
N ASP A 60 49.27 -5.90 27.95
CA ASP A 60 49.51 -7.21 27.34
C ASP A 60 48.27 -8.14 27.38
N VAL A 61 47.31 -7.85 28.26
CA VAL A 61 46.14 -8.73 28.50
C VAL A 61 44.80 -8.07 28.21
N PHE A 62 44.78 -6.75 28.07
CA PHE A 62 43.58 -5.98 27.77
C PHE A 62 43.23 -6.10 26.29
N GLU A 63 42.02 -6.56 26.06
CA GLU A 63 41.42 -6.65 24.73
C GLU A 63 40.03 -6.03 24.80
N TRP A 64 39.64 -5.38 23.71
CA TRP A 64 38.27 -4.89 23.57
C TRP A 64 37.31 -6.06 23.47
N ASP A 65 36.40 -6.15 24.42
CA ASP A 65 35.43 -7.23 24.50
C ASP A 65 34.23 -6.93 23.59
N ASN A 66 34.33 -7.39 22.35
CA ASN A 66 33.26 -7.28 21.36
C ASN A 66 32.01 -8.08 21.77
N GLU A 67 32.18 -9.18 22.51
CA GLU A 67 31.06 -10.00 22.99
C GLU A 67 30.31 -9.29 24.13
N ALA A 68 31.02 -8.65 25.06
CA ALA A 68 30.40 -7.78 26.06
C ALA A 68 29.66 -6.61 25.40
N ARG A 69 30.25 -5.99 24.37
CA ARG A 69 29.60 -4.90 23.64
C ARG A 69 28.29 -5.37 22.99
N ARG A 70 28.34 -6.49 22.26
CA ARG A 70 27.16 -7.08 21.62
C ARG A 70 26.09 -7.42 22.65
N PHE A 71 26.48 -8.06 23.75
CA PHE A 71 25.57 -8.39 24.85
C PHE A 71 24.87 -7.14 25.40
N TYR A 72 25.59 -6.07 25.70
CA TYR A 72 24.99 -4.84 26.24
C TYR A 72 24.16 -4.06 25.20
N GLU A 73 24.49 -4.13 23.90
CA GLU A 73 23.69 -3.52 22.81
C GLU A 73 22.39 -4.28 22.53
N GLU A 74 22.38 -5.60 22.74
CA GLU A 74 21.21 -6.47 22.62
C GLU A 74 20.39 -6.53 23.92
N PHE A 75 21.00 -6.24 25.07
CA PHE A 75 20.33 -6.29 26.37
C PHE A 75 19.17 -5.29 26.46
N SER A 76 17.97 -5.82 26.65
CA SER A 76 16.74 -5.08 26.86
C SER A 76 16.15 -5.36 28.23
N LEU A 77 15.39 -4.38 28.73
CA LEU A 77 14.58 -4.50 29.94
C LEU A 77 13.13 -4.31 29.56
N TRP A 78 12.23 -5.11 30.13
CA TRP A 78 10.81 -4.85 30.00
C TRP A 78 10.46 -3.55 30.71
N ASP A 79 9.93 -2.60 29.96
CA ASP A 79 9.44 -1.32 30.45
C ASP A 79 7.91 -1.43 30.55
N GLU A 80 7.40 -1.59 31.78
CA GLU A 80 5.97 -1.75 32.05
C GLU A 80 5.12 -0.56 31.56
N ASP A 81 5.67 0.65 31.49
CA ASP A 81 4.94 1.87 31.07
C ASP A 81 4.61 1.83 29.58
N THR A 82 5.56 1.35 28.79
CA THR A 82 5.42 1.27 27.33
C THR A 82 5.03 -0.13 26.88
N GLN A 83 4.95 -1.09 27.81
CA GLN A 83 4.82 -2.52 27.56
C GLN A 83 5.76 -2.98 26.44
N SER A 84 7.01 -2.52 26.52
CA SER A 84 7.99 -2.73 25.46
C SER A 84 9.37 -3.01 26.01
N GLU A 85 10.20 -3.63 25.18
CA GLU A 85 11.60 -3.84 25.49
C GLU A 85 12.39 -2.54 25.30
N ARG A 86 12.86 -1.97 26.41
CA ARG A 86 13.72 -0.80 26.42
C ARG A 86 15.18 -1.20 26.54
N ARG A 87 15.97 -0.81 25.54
CA ARG A 87 17.42 -0.99 25.58
C ARG A 87 18.09 0.02 26.50
N ILE A 88 19.22 -0.37 27.08
CA ILE A 88 20.05 0.54 27.90
C ILE A 88 20.68 1.64 27.02
N SER A 89 20.95 2.80 27.62
CA SER A 89 21.52 3.94 26.87
C SER A 89 22.90 3.63 26.32
N LYS A 90 23.29 4.32 25.23
CA LYS A 90 24.64 4.17 24.63
C LYS A 90 25.77 4.41 25.64
N GLU A 91 25.60 5.38 26.53
CA GLU A 91 26.55 5.66 27.62
C GLU A 91 26.68 4.47 28.60
N HIS A 92 25.57 3.79 28.89
CA HIS A 92 25.57 2.59 29.74
C HIS A 92 26.24 1.40 29.04
N VAL A 93 25.95 1.19 27.75
CA VAL A 93 26.63 0.17 26.93
C VAL A 93 28.14 0.39 26.94
N GLU A 94 28.58 1.60 26.64
CA GLU A 94 30.01 1.94 26.59
C GLU A 94 30.67 1.74 27.95
N ARG A 95 30.05 2.24 29.03
CA ARG A 95 30.55 2.07 30.40
C ARG A 95 30.66 0.59 30.78
N TYR A 96 29.66 -0.23 30.50
CA TYR A 96 29.67 -1.64 30.86
C TYR A 96 30.66 -2.45 30.00
N THR A 97 30.81 -2.10 28.73
CA THR A 97 31.80 -2.71 27.82
C THR A 97 33.23 -2.44 28.30
N ILE A 98 33.56 -1.19 28.63
CA ILE A 98 34.88 -0.82 29.16
C ILE A 98 35.13 -1.55 30.49
N ASN A 99 34.14 -1.57 31.39
CA ASN A 99 34.25 -2.27 32.67
C ASN A 99 34.44 -3.79 32.49
N ALA A 100 33.79 -4.42 31.51
CA ALA A 100 33.94 -5.83 31.19
C ALA A 100 35.37 -6.13 30.67
N GLY A 101 35.86 -5.35 29.70
CA GLY A 101 37.22 -5.51 29.17
C GLY A 101 38.29 -5.38 30.25
N VAL A 102 38.16 -4.41 31.15
CA VAL A 102 39.10 -4.22 32.27
C VAL A 102 38.99 -5.36 33.30
N LEU A 103 37.78 -5.88 33.58
CA LEU A 103 37.62 -7.03 34.47
C LEU A 103 38.18 -8.32 33.86
N ASN A 104 38.00 -8.54 32.57
CA ASN A 104 38.58 -9.68 31.86
C ASN A 104 40.12 -9.62 31.90
N ALA A 105 40.71 -8.45 31.65
CA ALA A 105 42.14 -8.23 31.81
C ALA A 105 42.61 -8.52 33.24
N ALA A 106 41.88 -8.05 34.26
CA ALA A 106 42.19 -8.33 35.67
C ALA A 106 42.08 -9.82 36.03
N ILE A 107 41.12 -10.55 35.44
CA ILE A 107 40.94 -11.99 35.65
C ILE A 107 42.08 -12.79 35.00
N LYS A 108 42.43 -12.46 33.74
CA LYS A 108 43.60 -13.06 33.05
C LYS A 108 44.89 -12.82 33.85
N MET A 109 45.09 -11.59 34.31
CA MET A 109 46.27 -11.22 35.12
C MET A 109 46.31 -11.94 36.47
N LYS A 110 45.14 -12.15 37.10
CA LYS A 110 45.02 -12.93 38.33
C LYS A 110 45.48 -14.38 38.09
N GLN A 111 44.99 -15.03 37.04
CA GLN A 111 45.38 -16.41 36.70
C GLN A 111 46.89 -16.53 36.46
N TYR A 112 47.45 -15.63 35.65
CA TYR A 112 48.90 -15.57 35.40
C TYR A 112 49.72 -15.42 36.69
N ARG A 113 49.31 -14.52 37.58
CA ARG A 113 49.99 -14.32 38.86
C ARG A 113 49.83 -15.50 39.81
N GLU A 114 48.68 -16.18 39.83
CA GLU A 114 48.45 -17.40 40.62
C GLU A 114 49.37 -18.55 40.18
N GLU A 115 49.55 -18.74 38.88
CA GLU A 115 50.48 -19.74 38.34
C GLU A 115 51.94 -19.41 38.68
N MET A 116 52.34 -18.15 38.54
CA MET A 116 53.68 -17.69 38.88
C MET A 116 53.98 -17.86 40.38
N THR A 117 53.06 -17.48 41.27
CA THR A 117 53.26 -17.63 42.71
C THR A 117 53.26 -19.09 43.15
N ALA A 118 52.48 -19.95 42.52
CA ALA A 118 52.51 -21.39 42.74
C ALA A 118 53.87 -22.01 42.36
N ARG A 119 54.42 -21.66 41.19
CA ARG A 119 55.75 -22.10 40.74
C ARG A 119 56.88 -21.60 41.66
N LEU A 120 56.72 -20.44 42.28
CA LEU A 120 57.67 -19.83 43.21
C LEU A 120 57.45 -20.24 44.69
N GLY A 121 56.56 -21.20 44.97
CA GLY A 121 56.34 -21.75 46.31
C GLY A 121 55.46 -20.92 47.26
N ASN A 122 54.75 -19.90 46.76
CA ASN A 122 53.93 -18.96 47.53
C ASN A 122 52.44 -18.97 47.10
N ALA A 123 51.84 -20.15 47.03
CA ALA A 123 50.49 -20.36 46.50
C ALA A 123 49.34 -19.65 47.28
N LYS A 124 49.57 -19.19 48.52
CA LYS A 124 48.52 -18.58 49.38
C LYS A 124 48.48 -17.03 49.37
N ARG A 125 49.19 -16.36 48.45
CA ARG A 125 49.22 -14.88 48.40
C ARG A 125 47.87 -14.30 47.96
N ASN A 126 47.34 -13.32 48.70
CA ASN A 126 46.15 -12.57 48.30
C ASN A 126 46.51 -11.53 47.23
N LEU A 127 46.02 -11.72 45.99
CA LEU A 127 46.32 -10.86 44.83
C LEU A 127 45.30 -9.74 44.60
N TRP A 128 44.17 -9.73 45.32
CA TRP A 128 43.11 -8.74 45.12
C TRP A 128 43.53 -7.28 45.39
N PRO A 129 44.35 -6.96 46.40
CA PRO A 129 44.85 -5.60 46.59
C PRO A 129 45.69 -5.11 45.42
N ASP A 130 46.57 -5.98 44.90
CA ASP A 130 47.46 -5.66 43.78
C ASP A 130 46.63 -5.43 42.50
N LEU A 131 45.66 -6.31 42.21
CA LEU A 131 44.77 -6.18 41.04
C LEU A 131 43.86 -4.95 41.10
N CYS A 132 43.35 -4.60 42.29
CA CYS A 132 42.53 -3.40 42.48
C CYS A 132 43.35 -2.13 42.20
N LYS A 133 44.61 -2.11 42.63
CA LYS A 133 45.54 -1.03 42.34
C LYS A 133 45.83 -0.95 40.84
N ASP A 134 46.20 -2.08 40.22
CA ASP A 134 46.50 -2.15 38.78
C ASP A 134 45.30 -1.68 37.93
N THR A 135 44.07 -2.10 38.25
CA THR A 135 42.89 -1.58 37.53
C THR A 135 42.76 -0.07 37.70
N THR A 136 42.93 0.45 38.92
CA THR A 136 42.79 1.88 39.19
C THR A 136 43.82 2.72 38.43
N ASP A 137 45.07 2.26 38.40
CA ASP A 137 46.17 2.92 37.68
C ASP A 137 45.97 2.85 36.15
N TYR A 138 45.37 1.76 35.64
CA TYR A 138 45.09 1.58 34.21
C TYR A 138 44.14 2.61 33.61
N ASN A 139 43.31 3.29 34.41
CA ASN A 139 42.49 4.42 33.94
C ASN A 139 43.32 5.57 33.36
N ILE A 140 44.56 5.76 33.80
CA ILE A 140 45.47 6.79 33.24
C ILE A 140 45.81 6.44 31.80
N ILE A 141 46.00 5.15 31.51
CA ILE A 141 46.36 4.65 30.19
C ILE A 141 45.14 4.60 29.28
N LEU A 142 43.99 4.13 29.77
CA LEU A 142 42.73 4.16 29.02
C LEU A 142 42.39 5.58 28.56
N GLN A 143 42.56 6.58 29.43
CA GLN A 143 42.28 7.98 29.08
C GLN A 143 43.26 8.52 28.03
N ARG A 144 44.55 8.15 28.10
CA ARG A 144 45.59 8.64 27.18
C ARG A 144 45.56 7.95 25.82
N LYS A 145 45.41 6.62 25.79
CA LYS A 145 45.43 5.81 24.56
C LYS A 145 44.07 5.78 23.86
N TYR A 146 42.98 5.73 24.61
CA TYR A 146 41.64 5.48 24.07
C TYR A 146 40.60 6.55 24.43
N GLY A 147 40.97 7.58 25.20
CA GLY A 147 40.08 8.69 25.56
C GLY A 147 38.97 8.32 26.56
N CYS A 148 38.98 7.13 27.14
CA CYS A 148 37.90 6.61 27.98
C CYS A 148 38.38 6.22 29.40
N LYS A 149 37.44 5.99 30.32
CA LYS A 149 37.72 5.52 31.69
C LYS A 149 36.71 4.47 32.11
N HIS A 150 37.16 3.50 32.90
CA HIS A 150 36.28 2.54 33.57
C HIS A 150 35.76 3.11 34.89
N THR A 151 34.65 2.56 35.38
CA THR A 151 33.99 2.97 36.64
C THR A 151 34.01 1.89 37.73
N LEU A 152 34.91 0.90 37.62
CA LEU A 152 35.12 -0.13 38.64
C LEU A 152 35.51 0.46 40.02
N PRO A 153 35.15 -0.20 41.15
CA PRO A 153 35.45 0.31 42.49
C PRO A 153 36.96 0.35 42.79
N GLN A 154 37.43 1.42 43.42
CA GLN A 154 38.83 1.56 43.90
C GLN A 154 39.06 0.91 45.28
N ASN A 155 37.98 0.52 45.98
CA ASN A 155 38.07 -0.14 47.28
C ASN A 155 38.23 -1.66 47.07
N VAL A 156 39.30 -2.24 47.62
CA VAL A 156 39.65 -3.67 47.44
C VAL A 156 38.49 -4.62 47.73
N ARG A 157 37.74 -4.42 48.82
CA ARG A 157 36.60 -5.31 49.16
C ARG A 157 35.47 -5.21 48.14
N LYS A 158 35.10 -3.99 47.74
CA LYS A 158 34.04 -3.75 46.73
C LYS A 158 34.47 -4.23 45.34
N PHE A 159 35.74 -4.04 44.98
CA PHE A 159 36.32 -4.55 43.74
C PHE A 159 36.29 -6.07 43.70
N GLN A 160 36.79 -6.74 44.74
CA GLN A 160 36.75 -8.20 44.86
C GLN A 160 35.32 -8.74 44.78
N GLN A 161 34.35 -8.10 45.44
CA GLN A 161 32.95 -8.48 45.37
C GLN A 161 32.39 -8.34 43.95
N LYS A 162 32.67 -7.23 43.26
CA LYS A 162 32.21 -6.97 41.89
C LYS A 162 32.84 -7.95 40.89
N ALA A 163 34.16 -8.19 40.98
CA ALA A 163 34.88 -9.15 40.17
C ALA A 163 34.41 -10.59 40.41
N SER A 164 34.19 -10.98 41.67
CA SER A 164 33.67 -12.32 42.01
C SER A 164 32.25 -12.53 41.48
N ASN A 165 31.40 -11.50 41.53
CA ASN A 165 30.06 -11.56 40.94
C ASN A 165 30.11 -11.65 39.41
N TYR A 166 31.04 -10.94 38.77
CA TYR A 166 31.27 -11.00 37.33
C TYR A 166 31.77 -12.37 36.87
N ILE A 167 32.69 -13.00 37.61
CA ILE A 167 33.12 -14.38 37.33
C ILE A 167 31.94 -15.36 37.40
N LYS A 168 30.99 -15.15 38.32
CA LYS A 168 29.83 -16.06 38.51
C LYS A 168 28.70 -15.84 37.51
N ARG A 169 28.42 -14.59 37.12
CA ARG A 169 27.22 -14.21 36.34
C ARG A 169 27.55 -13.62 34.97
N GLY A 170 28.82 -13.53 34.61
CA GLY A 170 29.28 -12.89 33.38
C GLY A 170 28.83 -11.42 33.29
N TYR A 171 28.46 -11.02 32.08
CA TYR A 171 28.14 -9.64 31.72
C TYR A 171 26.95 -9.05 32.51
N GLU A 172 25.98 -9.86 32.93
CA GLU A 172 24.83 -9.42 33.74
C GLU A 172 25.25 -8.77 35.07
N ALA A 173 26.41 -9.15 35.64
CA ALA A 173 26.88 -8.63 36.92
C ALA A 173 27.20 -7.13 36.90
N LEU A 174 27.42 -6.55 35.72
CA LEU A 174 27.72 -5.13 35.55
C LEU A 174 26.47 -4.26 35.44
N ILE A 175 25.33 -4.85 35.08
CA ILE A 175 24.07 -4.14 34.87
C ILE A 175 23.55 -3.59 36.19
N ASP A 176 23.24 -2.30 36.21
CA ASP A 176 22.64 -1.68 37.39
C ASP A 176 21.16 -2.07 37.48
N LYS A 177 20.80 -2.82 38.53
CA LYS A 177 19.43 -3.23 38.81
C LYS A 177 18.50 -2.06 39.06
N ARG A 178 19.00 -0.86 39.38
CA ARG A 178 18.17 0.35 39.50
C ARG A 178 17.62 0.83 38.16
N LEU A 179 18.17 0.36 37.04
CA LEU A 179 17.56 0.55 35.73
C LEU A 179 16.19 -0.15 35.61
N LEU A 180 15.88 -1.09 36.52
CA LEU A 180 14.59 -1.79 36.62
C LEU A 180 13.59 -1.13 37.58
N ASN A 181 13.99 -0.10 38.34
CA ASN A 181 13.13 0.44 39.38
C ASN A 181 12.16 1.49 38.84
N ASN A 182 10.93 1.06 38.57
CA ASN A 182 9.77 1.92 38.26
C ASN A 182 9.12 2.58 39.49
N ASN A 183 9.65 2.32 40.71
CA ASN A 183 9.08 2.77 42.00
C ASN A 183 8.99 4.30 42.21
N ALA A 184 9.34 5.12 41.21
CA ALA A 184 9.19 6.58 41.22
C ALA A 184 8.08 7.05 40.27
N GLN A 185 7.11 6.19 39.94
CA GLN A 185 6.01 6.57 39.06
C GLN A 185 4.97 7.41 39.82
N VAL A 186 5.03 8.71 39.56
CA VAL A 186 4.14 9.74 40.11
C VAL A 186 2.84 9.87 39.29
N VAL A 187 2.52 8.95 38.39
CA VAL A 187 1.29 9.10 37.57
C VAL A 187 0.58 7.77 37.52
N THR A 188 -0.66 7.75 38.02
CA THR A 188 -1.49 6.55 38.07
C THR A 188 -2.31 6.38 36.79
N PRO A 189 -2.71 5.15 36.43
CA PRO A 189 -3.62 4.91 35.31
C PRO A 189 -4.94 5.70 35.39
N GLN A 190 -5.47 5.88 36.61
CA GLN A 190 -6.72 6.59 36.86
C GLN A 190 -6.59 8.09 36.60
N MET A 191 -5.44 8.69 36.93
CA MET A 191 -5.13 10.07 36.54
C MET A 191 -5.09 10.23 35.01
N LEU A 192 -4.48 9.29 34.30
CA LEU A 192 -4.38 9.31 32.83
C LEU A 192 -5.76 9.20 32.16
N GLN A 193 -6.63 8.33 32.68
CA GLN A 193 -7.99 8.18 32.21
C GLN A 193 -8.78 9.49 32.42
N LEU A 194 -8.71 10.04 33.64
CA LEU A 194 -9.39 11.30 33.99
C LEU A 194 -8.92 12.46 33.10
N TRP A 195 -7.62 12.61 32.85
CA TRP A 195 -7.10 13.66 31.96
C TRP A 195 -7.57 13.48 30.52
N SER A 196 -7.63 12.25 30.03
CA SER A 196 -8.12 11.93 28.68
C SER A 196 -9.59 12.29 28.53
N ASP A 197 -10.40 12.02 29.55
CA ASP A 197 -11.82 12.35 29.58
C ASP A 197 -12.05 13.86 29.67
N MET A 198 -11.29 14.56 30.53
CA MET A 198 -11.31 16.02 30.60
C MET A 198 -10.90 16.66 29.26
N PHE A 199 -9.93 16.07 28.56
CA PHE A 199 -9.37 16.62 27.33
C PHE A 199 -10.22 16.32 26.08
N ALA A 200 -10.74 15.10 25.93
CA ALA A 200 -11.39 14.64 24.70
C ALA A 200 -12.87 14.24 24.86
N GLY A 201 -13.37 14.11 26.10
CA GLY A 201 -14.75 13.72 26.40
C GLY A 201 -15.76 14.87 26.41
N ARG A 202 -15.34 16.12 26.15
CA ARG A 202 -16.17 17.31 26.27
C ARG A 202 -16.57 17.89 24.90
N ALA A 203 -17.68 18.63 24.87
CA ALA A 203 -18.19 19.27 23.65
C ALA A 203 -17.27 20.40 23.15
N TYR A 204 -16.68 21.18 24.07
CA TYR A 204 -15.65 22.16 23.73
C TYR A 204 -14.25 21.54 23.85
N LYS A 205 -13.26 22.15 23.19
CA LYS A 205 -11.90 21.63 23.08
C LYS A 205 -10.95 22.33 24.06
N PRO A 206 -10.72 21.78 25.26
CA PRO A 206 -9.83 22.42 26.23
C PRO A 206 -8.37 22.34 25.78
N THR A 207 -7.58 23.28 26.31
CA THR A 207 -6.11 23.25 26.25
C THR A 207 -5.54 22.37 27.37
N HIS A 208 -4.27 21.98 27.28
CA HIS A 208 -3.62 21.22 28.36
C HIS A 208 -3.56 22.02 29.67
N ILE A 209 -3.46 23.34 29.60
CA ILE A 209 -3.47 24.26 30.74
C ILE A 209 -4.84 24.20 31.44
N GLU A 210 -5.92 24.22 30.68
CA GLU A 210 -7.27 24.12 31.25
C GLU A 210 -7.52 22.76 31.90
N VAL A 211 -6.99 21.67 31.33
CA VAL A 211 -7.09 20.35 31.97
C VAL A 211 -6.29 20.31 33.28
N TYR A 212 -5.11 20.92 33.32
CA TYR A 212 -4.34 21.07 34.55
C TYR A 212 -5.11 21.87 35.62
N GLN A 213 -5.68 23.01 35.26
CA GLN A 213 -6.49 23.83 36.18
C GLN A 213 -7.69 23.05 36.72
N LYS A 214 -8.39 22.31 35.85
CA LYS A 214 -9.56 21.52 36.24
C LYS A 214 -9.20 20.31 37.10
N TYR A 215 -8.05 19.70 36.86
CA TYR A 215 -7.53 18.64 37.72
C TYR A 215 -7.15 19.18 39.11
N THR A 216 -6.55 20.37 39.18
CA THR A 216 -6.27 21.05 40.45
C THR A 216 -7.57 21.44 41.18
N ASP A 217 -8.55 22.02 40.48
CA ASP A 217 -9.88 22.32 41.04
C ASP A 217 -10.55 21.06 41.63
N PHE A 218 -10.41 19.91 40.96
CA PHE A 218 -10.91 18.62 41.43
C PHE A 218 -10.23 18.16 42.73
N LEU A 219 -8.90 18.21 42.80
CA LEU A 219 -8.15 17.87 44.01
C LEU A 219 -8.51 18.79 45.19
N GLU A 220 -8.67 20.08 44.91
CA GLU A 220 -9.06 21.09 45.91
C GLU A 220 -10.53 20.98 46.35
N GLY A 221 -11.35 20.16 45.66
CA GLY A 221 -12.77 19.98 45.95
C GLY A 221 -13.65 21.14 45.49
N LYS A 222 -13.15 21.97 44.57
CA LYS A 222 -13.94 23.03 43.92
C LYS A 222 -14.80 22.50 42.78
N LEU A 223 -14.54 21.28 42.33
CA LEU A 223 -15.19 20.65 41.19
C LEU A 223 -15.35 19.15 41.41
N ASP A 224 -16.56 18.65 41.23
CA ASP A 224 -16.83 17.22 41.15
C ASP A 224 -16.74 16.76 39.69
N VAL A 225 -16.10 15.61 39.47
CA VAL A 225 -16.07 14.96 38.15
C VAL A 225 -16.90 13.69 38.22
N VAL A 226 -17.82 13.53 37.26
CA VAL A 226 -18.66 12.33 37.12
C VAL A 226 -18.26 11.59 35.85
N ASN A 227 -18.07 10.29 35.96
CA ASN A 227 -17.92 9.44 34.79
C ASN A 227 -19.30 9.22 34.15
N MET A 228 -19.53 9.79 32.97
CA MET A 228 -20.83 9.71 32.28
C MET A 228 -21.19 8.29 31.80
N GLN A 229 -20.25 7.35 31.76
CA GLN A 229 -20.51 5.95 31.38
C GLN A 229 -20.95 5.09 32.57
N THR A 230 -20.31 5.25 33.73
CA THR A 230 -20.65 4.47 34.94
C THR A 230 -21.63 5.19 35.86
N GLY A 231 -21.77 6.51 35.73
CA GLY A 231 -22.56 7.36 36.63
C GLY A 231 -21.89 7.65 37.97
N GLU A 232 -20.66 7.17 38.17
CA GLU A 232 -19.92 7.29 39.44
C GLU A 232 -19.16 8.61 39.53
N LEU A 233 -19.06 9.13 40.74
CA LEU A 233 -18.30 10.34 41.06
C LEU A 233 -16.86 9.96 41.41
N TYR A 234 -15.88 10.61 40.80
CA TYR A 234 -14.47 10.35 41.09
C TYR A 234 -14.13 10.80 42.52
N ASP A 235 -13.62 9.88 43.35
CA ASP A 235 -13.21 10.21 44.71
C ASP A 235 -11.87 10.96 44.71
N ARG A 236 -11.91 12.27 44.96
CA ARG A 236 -10.72 13.14 45.05
C ARG A 236 -9.75 12.77 46.18
N LEU A 237 -10.22 12.04 47.20
CA LEU A 237 -9.41 11.61 48.34
C LEU A 237 -8.79 10.22 48.14
N ALA A 238 -9.12 9.55 47.02
CA ALA A 238 -8.48 8.29 46.69
C ALA A 238 -6.97 8.48 46.53
N SER A 239 -6.19 7.53 47.05
CA SER A 239 -4.72 7.55 47.04
C SER A 239 -4.12 7.59 45.62
N GLU A 240 -4.93 7.33 44.61
CA GLU A 240 -4.58 7.29 43.21
C GLU A 240 -4.49 8.69 42.57
N PHE A 241 -5.05 9.73 43.21
CA PHE A 241 -5.01 11.11 42.72
C PHE A 241 -4.15 11.99 43.62
N HIS A 242 -3.19 12.70 43.04
CA HIS A 242 -2.34 13.61 43.81
C HIS A 242 -1.82 14.75 42.92
N VAL A 243 -1.26 15.78 43.57
CA VAL A 243 -0.74 16.97 42.89
C VAL A 243 0.40 16.59 41.94
N ILE A 244 0.39 17.17 40.74
CA ILE A 244 1.43 17.01 39.73
C ILE A 244 1.68 18.35 39.03
N SER A 245 2.78 18.44 38.28
CA SER A 245 3.07 19.65 37.50
C SER A 245 2.28 19.71 36.20
N GLU A 246 1.93 20.91 35.75
CA GLU A 246 1.36 21.17 34.41
C GLU A 246 2.19 20.51 33.30
N ARG A 247 3.52 20.61 33.41
CA ARG A 247 4.47 20.03 32.46
C ARG A 247 4.35 18.50 32.38
N THR A 248 3.99 17.84 33.49
CA THR A 248 3.75 16.39 33.51
C THR A 248 2.52 16.03 32.68
N ILE A 249 1.39 16.76 32.85
CA ILE A 249 0.18 16.56 32.05
C ILE A 249 0.46 16.81 30.58
N TYR A 250 1.11 17.93 30.25
CA TYR A 250 1.47 18.26 28.88
C TYR A 250 2.29 17.13 28.22
N ARG A 251 3.33 16.64 28.91
CA ARG A 251 4.17 15.54 28.39
C ARG A 251 3.37 14.27 28.12
N TRP A 252 2.43 13.91 28.99
CA TRP A 252 1.58 12.73 28.79
C TRP A 252 0.59 12.90 27.64
N MET A 253 -0.06 14.07 27.54
CA MET A 253 -0.99 14.37 26.44
C MET A 253 -0.33 14.41 25.07
N GLU A 254 0.96 14.74 25.00
CA GLU A 254 1.75 14.70 23.77
C GLU A 254 2.21 13.29 23.36
N ARG A 255 2.14 12.30 24.27
CA ARG A 255 2.50 10.92 23.90
C ARG A 255 1.50 10.36 22.89
N TRP A 256 1.99 9.49 22.02
CA TRP A 256 1.22 8.96 20.89
C TRP A 256 -0.06 8.25 21.35
N GLU A 257 0.01 7.46 22.42
CA GLU A 257 -1.08 6.67 22.98
C GLU A 257 -2.25 7.52 23.52
N PHE A 258 -2.01 8.79 23.89
CA PHE A 258 -3.05 9.74 24.30
C PHE A 258 -3.47 10.67 23.17
N ARG A 259 -2.49 11.14 22.40
CA ARG A 259 -2.70 12.10 21.31
C ARG A 259 -3.52 11.48 20.17
N ALA A 260 -3.26 10.23 19.79
CA ALA A 260 -3.94 9.59 18.66
C ALA A 260 -5.46 9.37 18.94
N PRO A 261 -5.89 8.76 20.07
CA PRO A 261 -7.31 8.63 20.39
C PRO A 261 -8.00 9.98 20.60
N ALA A 262 -7.35 10.93 21.27
CA ALA A 262 -7.88 12.28 21.46
C ALA A 262 -8.10 12.99 20.12
N TYR A 263 -7.16 12.88 19.18
CA TYR A 263 -7.31 13.45 17.83
C TYR A 263 -8.48 12.81 17.09
N MET A 264 -8.64 11.48 17.17
CA MET A 264 -9.75 10.75 16.55
C MET A 264 -11.12 11.26 17.04
N LYS A 265 -11.30 11.46 18.35
CA LYS A 265 -12.55 11.99 18.92
C LYS A 265 -12.75 13.49 18.63
N ARG A 266 -11.68 14.29 18.65
CA ARG A 266 -11.77 15.76 18.56
C ARG A 266 -11.75 16.29 17.13
N SER A 267 -11.25 15.53 16.15
CA SER A 267 -11.13 15.97 14.76
C SER A 267 -12.27 15.43 13.91
N ARG A 268 -12.92 16.32 13.14
CA ARG A 268 -13.85 15.91 12.08
C ARG A 268 -13.13 15.55 10.78
N ASN A 269 -11.81 15.73 10.72
CA ASN A 269 -11.02 15.48 9.51
C ASN A 269 -10.37 14.09 9.58
N ARG A 270 -11.11 13.07 9.12
CA ARG A 270 -10.66 11.67 9.06
C ARG A 270 -9.39 11.50 8.22
N GLN A 271 -9.22 12.26 7.13
CA GLN A 271 -8.06 12.14 6.24
C GLN A 271 -6.75 12.55 6.94
N LEU A 272 -6.77 13.64 7.71
CA LEU A 272 -5.61 14.08 8.48
C LEU A 272 -5.26 13.08 9.60
N TYR A 273 -6.28 12.56 10.30
CA TYR A 273 -6.08 11.51 11.30
C TYR A 273 -5.41 10.27 10.69
N MET A 274 -5.97 9.76 9.59
CA MET A 274 -5.40 8.64 8.85
C MET A 274 -3.98 8.93 8.36
N GLY A 275 -3.65 10.19 8.05
CA GLY A 275 -2.31 10.61 7.60
C GLY A 275 -1.25 10.60 8.68
N GLN A 276 -1.64 10.95 9.89
CA GLN A 276 -0.70 11.13 11.00
C GLN A 276 -0.53 9.86 11.83
N TYR A 277 -1.58 9.05 11.98
CA TYR A 277 -1.61 8.01 13.01
C TYR A 277 -1.83 6.59 12.49
N ILE A 278 -2.34 6.41 11.26
CA ILE A 278 -2.67 5.09 10.74
C ILE A 278 -1.56 4.61 9.79
N PRO A 279 -0.86 3.50 10.11
CA PRO A 279 0.14 2.93 9.22
C PRO A 279 -0.54 2.42 7.95
N HIS A 280 0.14 2.57 6.81
CA HIS A 280 -0.35 2.10 5.52
C HIS A 280 0.46 0.88 5.06
N ALA A 281 -0.21 -0.08 4.44
CA ALA A 281 0.46 -1.16 3.75
C ALA A 281 1.23 -0.59 2.54
N ARG A 282 2.45 -1.08 2.32
CA ARG A 282 3.16 -0.87 1.05
C ARG A 282 2.77 -1.99 0.11
N MET A 283 2.06 -1.65 -0.95
CA MET A 283 1.70 -2.58 -2.02
C MET A 283 2.72 -2.48 -3.14
N GLU A 284 3.12 -3.62 -3.68
CA GLU A 284 3.89 -3.65 -4.93
C GLU A 284 2.99 -3.30 -6.10
N THR A 285 3.55 -2.63 -7.11
CA THR A 285 2.80 -2.32 -8.33
C THR A 285 2.72 -3.58 -9.20
N PRO A 286 1.55 -3.89 -9.79
CA PRO A 286 1.43 -4.95 -10.79
C PRO A 286 2.49 -4.81 -11.89
N LYS A 287 3.04 -5.95 -12.33
CA LYS A 287 4.07 -5.99 -13.37
C LYS A 287 3.49 -6.03 -14.78
N TYR A 288 2.38 -6.73 -14.96
CA TYR A 288 1.78 -6.96 -16.27
C TYR A 288 0.59 -6.05 -16.51
N ALA A 289 0.47 -5.56 -17.73
CA ALA A 289 -0.69 -4.82 -18.21
C ALA A 289 -1.92 -5.75 -18.30
N GLY A 290 -3.10 -5.18 -18.11
CA GLY A 290 -4.37 -5.89 -18.08
C GLY A 290 -4.62 -6.65 -16.77
N SER A 291 -3.68 -6.72 -15.82
CA SER A 291 -3.94 -7.34 -14.52
C SER A 291 -4.92 -6.52 -13.67
N LEU A 292 -4.78 -5.20 -13.65
CA LEU A 292 -5.61 -4.30 -12.86
C LEU A 292 -5.72 -2.93 -13.54
N ILE A 293 -6.95 -2.46 -13.73
CA ILE A 293 -7.23 -1.07 -14.05
C ILE A 293 -7.77 -0.32 -12.84
N SER A 294 -7.49 0.97 -12.78
CA SER A 294 -7.99 1.89 -11.78
C SER A 294 -8.84 2.96 -12.43
N VAL A 295 -10.04 3.20 -11.89
CA VAL A 295 -11.04 4.11 -12.51
C VAL A 295 -11.49 5.19 -11.55
N ASP A 296 -11.63 6.42 -12.05
CA ASP A 296 -12.20 7.53 -11.29
C ASP A 296 -12.68 8.67 -12.19
N ASP A 297 -13.51 9.55 -11.61
CA ASP A 297 -13.90 10.80 -12.23
C ASP A 297 -12.92 11.93 -11.94
N PHE A 298 -12.82 12.87 -12.88
CA PHE A 298 -12.15 14.13 -12.62
C PHE A 298 -12.69 15.27 -13.45
N GLN A 299 -12.52 16.48 -12.92
CA GLN A 299 -12.76 17.72 -13.66
C GLN A 299 -11.42 18.28 -14.16
N PRO A 300 -11.26 18.47 -15.49
CA PRO A 300 -10.13 19.20 -16.07
C PRO A 300 -10.06 20.64 -15.54
N PRO A 301 -8.89 21.29 -15.50
CA PRO A 301 -8.71 22.65 -15.00
C PRO A 301 -9.31 23.75 -15.89
N PHE A 302 -10.39 23.50 -16.62
CA PHE A 302 -11.02 24.46 -17.52
C PHE A 302 -12.49 24.69 -17.16
N LYS A 303 -13.01 25.88 -17.47
CA LYS A 303 -14.44 26.22 -17.38
C LYS A 303 -14.98 26.56 -18.77
N TYR A 304 -16.24 26.23 -19.02
CA TYR A 304 -16.92 26.57 -20.27
C TYR A 304 -17.92 27.73 -20.18
N ALA A 305 -18.28 28.15 -18.97
CA ALA A 305 -19.17 29.28 -18.75
C ALA A 305 -18.98 29.88 -17.34
N GLU A 306 -19.44 31.11 -17.17
CA GLU A 306 -19.45 31.81 -15.88
C GLU A 306 -20.48 31.22 -14.91
N GLY A 307 -20.12 31.11 -13.63
CA GLY A 307 -20.96 30.53 -12.58
C GLY A 307 -20.34 29.31 -11.86
N MET A 308 -21.06 28.80 -10.85
CA MET A 308 -20.73 27.55 -10.16
C MET A 308 -21.14 26.35 -11.01
N GLY A 309 -20.27 25.34 -11.10
CA GLY A 309 -20.61 24.06 -11.74
C GLY A 309 -20.31 23.92 -13.23
N ASN A 310 -19.76 24.94 -13.90
CA ASN A 310 -19.51 24.91 -15.36
C ASN A 310 -18.19 24.24 -15.76
N ARG A 311 -17.98 23.00 -15.31
CA ARG A 311 -16.79 22.20 -15.65
C ARG A 311 -17.23 20.85 -16.19
N MET A 312 -16.52 20.36 -17.21
CA MET A 312 -16.77 19.04 -17.75
C MET A 312 -16.31 17.96 -16.76
N TRP A 313 -17.03 16.85 -16.77
CA TRP A 313 -16.64 15.63 -16.08
C TRP A 313 -16.00 14.67 -17.08
N PHE A 314 -14.89 14.07 -16.68
CA PHE A 314 -14.25 12.96 -17.38
C PHE A 314 -14.25 11.77 -16.44
N TYR A 315 -14.58 10.60 -16.96
CA TYR A 315 -14.41 9.33 -16.26
C TYR A 315 -13.41 8.50 -17.04
N ILE A 316 -12.31 8.10 -16.40
CA ILE A 316 -11.19 7.44 -17.10
C ILE A 316 -10.78 6.14 -16.42
N ALA A 317 -10.17 5.25 -17.20
CA ALA A 317 -9.44 4.09 -16.74
C ALA A 317 -7.95 4.28 -16.98
N ALA A 318 -7.13 3.90 -16.02
CA ALA A 318 -5.71 3.67 -16.28
C ALA A 318 -5.31 2.25 -15.88
N ASP A 319 -4.54 1.60 -16.74
CA ASP A 319 -3.87 0.35 -16.40
C ASP A 319 -2.78 0.62 -15.36
N VAL A 320 -2.80 -0.12 -14.26
CA VAL A 320 -1.95 0.18 -13.09
C VAL A 320 -0.48 -0.14 -13.36
N ALA A 321 -0.19 -1.19 -14.13
CA ALA A 321 1.17 -1.64 -14.42
C ALA A 321 1.88 -0.69 -15.39
N SER A 322 1.24 -0.37 -16.52
CA SER A 322 1.78 0.51 -17.56
C SER A 322 1.58 2.00 -17.24
N GLY A 323 0.60 2.34 -16.39
CA GLY A 323 0.19 3.72 -16.18
C GLY A 323 -0.45 4.39 -17.40
N ALA A 324 -0.74 3.64 -18.48
CA ALA A 324 -1.45 4.15 -19.64
C ALA A 324 -2.92 4.41 -19.29
N ILE A 325 -3.49 5.49 -19.82
CA ILE A 325 -4.92 5.75 -19.76
C ILE A 325 -5.57 4.98 -20.92
N THR A 326 -6.42 4.00 -20.62
CA THR A 326 -6.89 3.00 -21.59
C THR A 326 -8.39 3.08 -21.87
N SER A 327 -9.12 3.96 -21.17
CA SER A 327 -10.51 4.27 -21.51
C SER A 327 -10.90 5.63 -20.95
N TRP A 328 -11.82 6.32 -21.61
CA TRP A 328 -12.32 7.62 -21.18
C TRP A 328 -13.71 7.89 -21.74
N VAL A 329 -14.52 8.61 -20.98
CA VAL A 329 -15.75 9.25 -21.46
C VAL A 329 -15.87 10.62 -20.80
N TYR A 330 -16.68 11.49 -21.39
CA TYR A 330 -16.87 12.84 -20.88
C TYR A 330 -18.31 13.31 -21.03
N GLY A 331 -18.71 14.26 -20.20
CA GLY A 331 -20.05 14.83 -20.20
C GLY A 331 -20.17 16.05 -19.30
N THR A 332 -21.32 16.72 -19.37
CA THR A 332 -21.66 17.81 -18.44
C THR A 332 -22.37 17.33 -17.18
N ASN A 333 -23.00 16.15 -17.25
CA ASN A 333 -23.67 15.47 -16.15
C ASN A 333 -23.04 14.08 -15.91
N LYS A 334 -23.25 13.53 -14.71
CA LYS A 334 -22.78 12.18 -14.35
C LYS A 334 -23.75 11.07 -14.75
N GLU A 335 -25.00 11.42 -15.07
CA GLU A 335 -26.04 10.45 -15.43
C GLU A 335 -25.70 9.75 -16.75
N GLY A 336 -25.79 8.42 -16.77
CA GLY A 336 -25.49 7.60 -17.96
C GLY A 336 -24.00 7.45 -18.30
N LEU A 337 -23.14 8.34 -17.79
CA LEU A 337 -21.70 8.39 -18.09
C LEU A 337 -21.00 7.07 -17.75
N ILE A 338 -21.37 6.42 -16.65
CA ILE A 338 -20.72 5.19 -16.17
C ILE A 338 -21.04 3.99 -17.07
N LEU A 339 -22.30 3.83 -17.49
CA LEU A 339 -22.67 2.74 -18.39
C LEU A 339 -21.97 2.92 -19.75
N GLU A 340 -21.93 4.16 -20.23
CA GLU A 340 -21.24 4.49 -21.47
C GLU A 340 -19.72 4.31 -21.36
N PHE A 341 -19.13 4.55 -20.18
CA PHE A 341 -17.74 4.23 -19.91
C PHE A 341 -17.44 2.74 -20.08
N TYR A 342 -18.24 1.86 -19.48
CA TYR A 342 -17.99 0.41 -19.60
C TYR A 342 -18.20 -0.08 -21.04
N ARG A 343 -19.15 0.50 -21.79
CA ARG A 343 -19.24 0.27 -23.25
C ARG A 343 -17.97 0.72 -23.96
N ASN A 344 -17.53 1.94 -23.72
CA ASN A 344 -16.36 2.50 -24.39
C ASN A 344 -15.07 1.76 -24.03
N LEU A 345 -14.97 1.27 -22.79
CA LEU A 345 -13.88 0.38 -22.36
C LEU A 345 -13.86 -0.88 -23.22
N VAL A 346 -15.00 -1.56 -23.40
CA VAL A 346 -15.08 -2.74 -24.27
C VAL A 346 -14.75 -2.39 -25.72
N ARG A 347 -15.25 -1.26 -26.24
CA ARG A 347 -14.97 -0.79 -27.61
C ARG A 347 -13.47 -0.63 -27.86
N GLN A 348 -12.80 0.14 -27.00
CA GLN A 348 -11.37 0.43 -27.15
C GLN A 348 -10.52 -0.84 -27.06
N TYR A 349 -10.80 -1.70 -26.08
CA TYR A 349 -10.06 -2.95 -25.92
C TYR A 349 -10.28 -3.91 -27.11
N ALA A 350 -11.51 -3.98 -27.62
CA ALA A 350 -11.82 -4.75 -28.83
C ALA A 350 -11.12 -4.18 -30.07
N GLU A 351 -11.09 -2.85 -30.23
CA GLU A 351 -10.42 -2.15 -31.34
C GLU A 351 -8.90 -2.40 -31.34
N TRP A 352 -8.27 -2.40 -30.17
CA TRP A 352 -6.83 -2.68 -30.04
C TRP A 352 -6.48 -4.16 -30.07
N GLY A 353 -7.48 -5.05 -30.10
CA GLY A 353 -7.28 -6.50 -30.11
C GLY A 353 -6.68 -7.05 -28.80
N VAL A 354 -6.89 -6.36 -27.68
CA VAL A 354 -6.39 -6.77 -26.36
C VAL A 354 -7.51 -7.33 -25.47
N PRO A 355 -7.22 -8.32 -24.60
CA PRO A 355 -8.16 -8.82 -23.59
C PRO A 355 -8.68 -7.74 -22.64
N LEU A 356 -9.92 -7.90 -22.14
CA LEU A 356 -10.39 -7.06 -21.03
C LEU A 356 -9.50 -7.26 -19.78
N PRO A 357 -9.35 -6.23 -18.94
CA PRO A 357 -8.58 -6.36 -17.71
C PRO A 357 -9.15 -7.43 -16.78
N TYR A 358 -8.28 -8.13 -16.06
CA TYR A 358 -8.69 -9.13 -15.08
C TYR A 358 -9.38 -8.48 -13.86
N GLY A 359 -8.80 -7.40 -13.35
CA GLY A 359 -9.27 -6.69 -12.17
C GLY A 359 -9.61 -5.22 -12.40
N ILE A 360 -10.49 -4.68 -11.56
CA ILE A 360 -10.82 -3.26 -11.50
C ILE A 360 -10.83 -2.75 -10.06
N GLU A 361 -10.25 -1.57 -9.83
CA GLU A 361 -10.44 -0.78 -8.61
C GLU A 361 -11.25 0.49 -8.89
N ALA A 362 -12.30 0.72 -8.11
CA ALA A 362 -13.29 1.77 -8.37
C ALA A 362 -13.84 2.40 -7.08
N GLU A 363 -14.31 3.66 -7.15
CA GLU A 363 -14.97 4.31 -6.02
C GLU A 363 -16.36 3.75 -5.72
N SER A 364 -16.68 3.57 -4.43
CA SER A 364 -17.99 3.11 -3.96
C SER A 364 -19.17 4.01 -4.35
N ASN A 365 -19.00 5.33 -4.35
CA ASN A 365 -20.13 6.25 -4.49
C ASN A 365 -20.83 6.14 -5.85
N LEU A 366 -20.05 5.95 -6.92
CA LEU A 366 -20.56 5.88 -8.29
C LEU A 366 -20.81 4.44 -8.76
N ASN A 367 -20.04 3.47 -8.24
CA ASN A 367 -20.06 2.09 -8.76
C ASN A 367 -20.85 1.09 -7.90
N SER A 368 -21.30 1.50 -6.70
CA SER A 368 -22.02 0.58 -5.78
C SER A 368 -23.30 0.01 -6.38
N THR A 369 -24.02 0.77 -7.20
CA THR A 369 -25.26 0.32 -7.87
C THR A 369 -25.03 -0.72 -8.97
N LEU A 370 -23.78 -0.85 -9.46
CA LEU A 370 -23.41 -1.77 -10.54
C LEU A 370 -22.83 -3.10 -10.03
N LYS A 371 -22.69 -3.26 -8.71
CA LYS A 371 -22.11 -4.46 -8.06
C LYS A 371 -22.78 -5.76 -8.47
N GLU A 372 -24.11 -5.76 -8.55
CA GLU A 372 -24.89 -6.94 -8.90
C GLU A 372 -25.09 -7.12 -10.41
N THR A 373 -24.60 -6.19 -11.23
CA THR A 373 -24.77 -6.17 -12.68
C THR A 373 -23.41 -6.24 -13.40
N ILE A 374 -22.86 -5.10 -13.82
CA ILE A 374 -21.65 -4.99 -14.64
C ILE A 374 -20.40 -5.38 -13.85
N LEU A 375 -20.37 -5.05 -12.55
CA LEU A 375 -19.25 -5.27 -11.65
C LEU A 375 -19.40 -6.53 -10.79
N LYS A 376 -20.22 -7.47 -11.25
CA LYS A 376 -20.27 -8.81 -10.67
C LYS A 376 -19.07 -9.62 -11.19
N PRO A 377 -18.34 -10.34 -10.33
CA PRO A 377 -17.23 -11.20 -10.76
C PRO A 377 -17.64 -12.16 -11.89
N GLY A 378 -16.84 -12.19 -12.96
CA GLY A 378 -17.06 -13.01 -14.15
C GLY A 378 -17.95 -12.38 -15.24
N VAL A 379 -18.44 -11.15 -15.05
CA VAL A 379 -19.20 -10.43 -16.08
C VAL A 379 -18.28 -9.66 -17.03
N LEU A 380 -17.66 -8.57 -16.54
CA LEU A 380 -16.60 -7.86 -17.27
C LEU A 380 -15.21 -8.12 -16.67
N PHE A 381 -15.14 -8.25 -15.34
CA PHE A 381 -13.91 -8.41 -14.57
C PHE A 381 -14.05 -9.62 -13.66
N ASN A 382 -12.93 -10.27 -13.35
CA ASN A 382 -12.90 -11.40 -12.42
C ASN A 382 -12.65 -10.94 -10.98
N ASP A 383 -11.90 -9.85 -10.80
CA ASP A 383 -11.58 -9.28 -9.50
C ASP A 383 -12.07 -7.83 -9.40
N ILE A 384 -12.87 -7.53 -8.37
CA ILE A 384 -13.52 -6.22 -8.22
C ILE A 384 -13.25 -5.66 -6.83
N HIS A 385 -12.51 -4.56 -6.79
CA HIS A 385 -12.19 -3.82 -5.57
C HIS A 385 -12.95 -2.50 -5.54
N ILE A 386 -14.05 -2.47 -4.80
CA ILE A 386 -14.81 -1.22 -4.59
C ILE A 386 -14.41 -0.61 -3.25
N ILE A 387 -13.62 0.45 -3.32
CA ILE A 387 -13.01 1.11 -2.17
C ILE A 387 -13.95 2.20 -1.65
N ALA A 388 -14.24 2.16 -0.34
CA ALA A 388 -15.05 3.15 0.34
C ALA A 388 -14.19 4.34 0.84
N ASN A 389 -14.34 5.52 0.21
CA ASN A 389 -13.80 6.82 0.65
C ASN A 389 -12.37 6.77 1.27
N ASP A 390 -11.46 6.01 0.65
CA ASP A 390 -10.04 5.99 0.99
C ASP A 390 -9.20 6.36 -0.25
N ALA A 391 -8.95 7.67 -0.36
CA ALA A 391 -8.18 8.29 -1.43
C ALA A 391 -6.78 7.69 -1.62
N ARG A 392 -6.25 6.97 -0.63
CA ARG A 392 -4.87 6.45 -0.65
C ARG A 392 -4.73 5.07 -1.28
N GLN A 393 -5.82 4.31 -1.34
CA GLN A 393 -5.77 2.97 -1.91
C GLN A 393 -5.88 2.99 -3.44
N LYS A 394 -6.62 3.95 -4.01
CA LYS A 394 -6.79 4.05 -5.46
C LYS A 394 -5.56 4.64 -6.14
N ARG A 395 -4.98 3.90 -7.09
CA ARG A 395 -3.84 4.36 -7.88
C ARG A 395 -4.19 5.55 -8.78
N ILE A 396 -5.38 5.54 -9.36
CA ILE A 396 -5.81 6.52 -10.36
C ILE A 396 -5.83 7.96 -9.84
N GLU A 397 -6.10 8.21 -8.56
CA GLU A 397 -6.11 9.57 -8.00
C GLU A 397 -4.73 10.23 -8.11
N ARG A 398 -3.67 9.46 -7.81
CA ARG A 398 -2.29 9.90 -7.97
C ARG A 398 -1.95 10.13 -9.45
N LEU A 399 -2.33 9.18 -10.31
CA LEU A 399 -2.08 9.27 -11.76
C LEU A 399 -2.76 10.49 -12.37
N ILE A 400 -4.04 10.74 -12.06
CA ILE A 400 -4.78 11.92 -12.49
C ILE A 400 -4.09 13.21 -12.00
N GLY A 401 -3.59 13.21 -10.76
CA GLY A 401 -2.80 14.30 -10.22
C GLY A 401 -1.55 14.59 -11.08
N GLU A 402 -0.74 13.56 -11.33
CA GLU A 402 0.47 13.65 -12.16
C GLU A 402 0.15 14.08 -13.60
N PHE A 403 -0.89 13.50 -14.21
CA PHE A 403 -1.38 13.83 -15.55
C PHE A 403 -1.78 15.30 -15.67
N LYS A 404 -2.59 15.80 -14.73
CA LYS A 404 -3.01 17.20 -14.70
C LYS A 404 -1.81 18.14 -14.63
N GLN A 405 -0.84 17.85 -13.78
CA GLN A 405 0.36 18.69 -13.62
C GLN A 405 1.27 18.65 -14.85
N ALA A 406 1.47 17.46 -15.41
CA ALA A 406 2.37 17.29 -16.54
C ALA A 406 1.82 17.92 -17.82
N TYR A 407 0.49 17.90 -18.03
CA TYR A 407 -0.11 18.25 -19.31
C TYR A 407 -1.18 19.34 -19.23
N LEU A 408 -2.17 19.24 -18.33
CA LEU A 408 -3.34 20.13 -18.37
C LEU A 408 -3.08 21.53 -17.78
N TYR A 409 -2.35 21.63 -16.67
CA TYR A 409 -2.05 22.92 -16.04
C TYR A 409 -1.10 23.80 -16.86
N LYS A 410 -0.37 23.21 -17.81
CA LYS A 410 0.50 23.95 -18.74
C LYS A 410 -0.24 24.58 -19.92
N LYS A 411 -1.55 24.34 -20.06
CA LYS A 411 -2.36 24.86 -21.17
C LYS A 411 -2.96 26.20 -20.78
N GLU A 412 -3.09 27.08 -21.77
CA GLU A 412 -3.76 28.37 -21.60
C GLU A 412 -5.20 28.20 -21.12
N GLY A 413 -5.61 29.04 -20.15
CA GLY A 413 -6.94 28.98 -19.54
C GLY A 413 -7.11 27.93 -18.43
N ALA A 414 -6.02 27.28 -18.01
CA ALA A 414 -6.05 26.41 -16.84
C ALA A 414 -6.27 27.22 -15.54
N ILE A 415 -7.22 26.77 -14.73
CA ILE A 415 -7.63 27.39 -13.48
C ILE A 415 -6.93 26.69 -12.32
N TYR A 416 -6.13 27.45 -11.58
CA TYR A 416 -5.46 27.02 -10.36
C TYR A 416 -6.40 27.08 -9.15
N ARG A 417 -6.14 26.24 -8.13
CA ARG A 417 -7.00 26.09 -6.94
C ARG A 417 -6.63 27.15 -5.88
N PRO A 418 -7.53 28.08 -5.51
CA PRO A 418 -7.21 29.18 -4.58
C PRO A 418 -6.74 28.74 -3.18
N HIS A 419 -7.14 27.54 -2.72
CA HIS A 419 -6.83 27.02 -1.38
C HIS A 419 -5.99 25.74 -1.40
N ALA A 420 -5.21 25.50 -2.47
CA ALA A 420 -4.32 24.34 -2.48
C ALA A 420 -3.18 24.48 -1.46
N GLN A 421 -2.82 23.38 -0.80
CA GLN A 421 -1.73 23.35 0.19
C GLN A 421 -0.36 23.71 -0.39
N ALA A 422 -0.12 23.42 -1.68
CA ALA A 422 1.12 23.79 -2.35
C ALA A 422 0.92 25.04 -3.20
N GLU A 423 1.80 26.02 -3.03
CA GLU A 423 1.78 27.33 -3.70
C GLU A 423 1.69 27.22 -5.24
N ARG A 424 2.40 26.26 -5.84
CA ARG A 424 2.35 25.97 -7.29
C ARG A 424 0.96 25.62 -7.84
N TYR A 425 -0.01 25.36 -6.97
CA TYR A 425 -1.39 25.06 -7.34
C TYR A 425 -2.35 26.22 -7.04
N GLN A 426 -1.86 27.34 -6.51
CA GLN A 426 -2.62 28.57 -6.25
C GLN A 426 -2.53 29.50 -7.47
N GLY A 427 -3.64 30.17 -7.80
CA GLY A 427 -3.68 31.16 -8.88
C GLY A 427 -3.11 32.50 -8.43
N GLY A 428 -2.63 33.31 -9.38
CA GLY A 428 -2.22 34.68 -9.11
C GLY A 428 -3.41 35.60 -8.81
N ASN A 429 -3.16 36.74 -8.16
CA ASN A 429 -4.22 37.69 -7.80
C ASN A 429 -4.93 38.34 -9.01
N ASP A 430 -4.33 38.29 -10.21
CA ASP A 430 -4.83 38.92 -11.44
C ASP A 430 -5.37 37.93 -12.49
N ASP A 431 -5.51 36.64 -12.16
CA ASP A 431 -5.94 35.61 -13.12
C ASP A 431 -7.44 35.76 -13.47
N LYS A 432 -7.73 36.44 -14.58
CA LYS A 432 -9.05 36.39 -15.21
C LYS A 432 -9.30 34.99 -15.77
N ILE A 433 -10.40 34.37 -15.37
CA ILE A 433 -10.80 33.05 -15.87
C ILE A 433 -11.06 33.14 -17.37
N ALA A 434 -10.26 32.44 -18.18
CA ALA A 434 -10.54 32.24 -19.60
C ALA A 434 -11.50 31.05 -19.78
N TYR A 435 -12.59 31.26 -20.50
CA TYR A 435 -13.56 30.23 -20.81
C TYR A 435 -13.23 29.56 -22.15
N LYS A 436 -13.36 28.23 -22.20
CA LYS A 436 -13.20 27.43 -23.41
C LYS A 436 -14.53 26.78 -23.78
N THR A 437 -14.81 26.61 -25.06
CA THR A 437 -15.93 25.79 -25.51
C THR A 437 -15.78 24.35 -25.00
N LYS A 438 -16.89 23.60 -24.96
CA LYS A 438 -16.85 22.21 -24.48
C LYS A 438 -15.97 21.35 -25.39
N GLU A 439 -16.06 21.59 -26.69
CA GLU A 439 -15.30 20.91 -27.73
C GLU A 439 -13.80 21.18 -27.59
N GLU A 440 -13.39 22.42 -27.32
CA GLU A 440 -11.98 22.75 -27.04
C GLU A 440 -11.47 22.06 -25.77
N ILE A 441 -12.27 21.99 -24.71
CA ILE A 441 -11.88 21.29 -23.48
C ILE A 441 -11.66 19.81 -23.77
N VAL A 442 -12.56 19.19 -24.53
CA VAL A 442 -12.44 17.78 -24.94
C VAL A 442 -11.17 17.56 -25.75
N ASP A 443 -10.97 18.34 -26.81
CA ASP A 443 -9.80 18.21 -27.70
C ASP A 443 -8.48 18.36 -26.92
N VAL A 444 -8.38 19.35 -26.03
CA VAL A 444 -7.20 19.56 -25.20
C VAL A 444 -6.94 18.37 -24.29
N VAL A 445 -7.98 17.79 -23.68
CA VAL A 445 -7.82 16.64 -22.78
C VAL A 445 -7.44 15.38 -23.56
N LEU A 446 -8.09 15.10 -24.69
CA LEU A 446 -7.79 13.93 -25.52
C LEU A 446 -6.36 13.97 -26.07
N LYS A 447 -5.92 15.11 -26.61
CA LYS A 447 -4.52 15.32 -27.02
C LYS A 447 -3.54 15.15 -25.87
N SER A 448 -3.93 15.56 -24.65
CA SER A 448 -3.10 15.38 -23.48
C SER A 448 -3.00 13.90 -23.08
N ILE A 449 -4.09 13.13 -23.17
CA ILE A 449 -4.09 11.67 -22.94
C ILE A 449 -3.17 10.98 -23.95
N GLU A 450 -3.25 11.34 -25.23
CA GLU A 450 -2.35 10.85 -26.27
C GLU A 450 -0.88 11.13 -25.93
N GLN A 451 -0.55 12.36 -25.52
CA GLN A 451 0.80 12.73 -25.09
C GLN A 451 1.25 11.96 -23.83
N TRP A 452 0.35 11.76 -22.86
CA TRP A 452 0.63 10.98 -21.66
C TRP A 452 0.97 9.53 -21.99
N ASN A 453 0.14 8.87 -22.80
CA ASN A 453 0.35 7.47 -23.20
C ASN A 453 1.64 7.28 -24.00
N ASN A 454 1.99 8.23 -24.87
CA ASN A 454 3.23 8.22 -25.65
C ASN A 454 4.46 8.74 -24.89
N SER A 455 4.34 9.06 -23.60
CA SER A 455 5.50 9.45 -22.78
C SER A 455 6.14 8.24 -22.08
N LEU A 456 7.45 8.33 -21.83
CA LEU A 456 8.24 7.27 -21.21
C LEU A 456 7.62 6.74 -19.93
N HIS A 457 7.58 5.41 -19.81
CA HIS A 457 7.08 4.71 -18.62
C HIS A 457 7.84 5.16 -17.35
N THR A 458 7.17 5.22 -16.20
CA THR A 458 7.81 5.71 -14.96
C THR A 458 8.95 4.82 -14.47
N ASN A 459 8.82 3.51 -14.66
CA ASN A 459 9.86 2.51 -14.35
C ASN A 459 10.73 2.24 -15.59
N GLN A 460 11.63 3.17 -15.90
CA GLN A 460 12.61 3.00 -17.00
C GLN A 460 13.69 1.96 -16.71
N LYS A 461 13.82 1.50 -15.45
CA LYS A 461 14.76 0.44 -15.09
C LYS A 461 14.28 -0.92 -15.62
N GLU A 462 12.99 -1.18 -15.51
CA GLU A 462 12.36 -2.42 -15.99
C GLU A 462 11.94 -2.33 -17.47
N TYR A 463 11.54 -1.14 -17.92
CA TYR A 463 11.13 -0.88 -19.30
C TYR A 463 11.98 0.22 -19.97
N PRO A 464 13.27 -0.03 -20.26
CA PRO A 464 14.15 1.00 -20.83
C PRO A 464 13.67 1.46 -22.21
N GLY A 465 13.48 2.78 -22.36
CA GLY A 465 13.11 3.41 -23.63
C GLY A 465 11.64 3.25 -24.03
N LYS A 466 10.86 2.44 -23.30
CA LYS A 466 9.45 2.20 -23.64
C LYS A 466 8.55 3.28 -23.05
N THR A 467 7.55 3.66 -23.84
CA THR A 467 6.41 4.50 -23.44
C THR A 467 5.41 3.72 -22.61
N ARG A 468 4.49 4.42 -21.94
CA ARG A 468 3.39 3.76 -21.22
C ARG A 468 2.54 2.91 -22.16
N TRP A 469 2.28 3.41 -23.37
CA TRP A 469 1.50 2.71 -24.38
C TRP A 469 2.18 1.43 -24.89
N GLU A 470 3.48 1.48 -25.18
CA GLU A 470 4.23 0.29 -25.59
C GLU A 470 4.26 -0.76 -24.47
N VAL A 471 4.43 -0.34 -23.22
CA VAL A 471 4.34 -1.27 -22.08
C VAL A 471 2.95 -1.91 -22.01
N PHE A 472 1.88 -1.13 -22.18
CA PHE A 472 0.51 -1.63 -22.22
C PHE A 472 0.31 -2.67 -23.34
N MET A 473 0.71 -2.37 -24.57
CA MET A 473 0.47 -3.27 -25.71
C MET A 473 1.35 -4.53 -25.67
N GLU A 474 2.61 -4.41 -25.24
CA GLU A 474 3.59 -5.50 -25.35
C GLU A 474 3.69 -6.40 -24.12
N HIS A 475 3.25 -5.96 -22.94
CA HIS A 475 3.43 -6.68 -21.67
C HIS A 475 2.10 -7.03 -21.01
N GLN A 476 1.13 -7.48 -21.80
CA GLN A 476 -0.12 -8.05 -21.31
C GLN A 476 0.12 -9.32 -20.50
N HIS A 477 -0.68 -9.55 -19.46
CA HIS A 477 -0.58 -10.76 -18.65
C HIS A 477 -0.96 -12.00 -19.49
N PRO A 478 -0.15 -13.08 -19.49
CA PRO A 478 -0.34 -14.22 -20.40
C PRO A 478 -1.61 -15.04 -20.14
N GLU A 479 -2.16 -14.97 -18.93
CA GLU A 479 -3.40 -15.67 -18.55
C GLU A 479 -4.69 -14.85 -18.79
N LEU A 480 -4.59 -13.70 -19.46
CA LEU A 480 -5.77 -12.94 -19.84
C LEU A 480 -6.56 -13.69 -20.92
N HIS A 481 -7.87 -13.72 -20.76
CA HIS A 481 -8.77 -14.42 -21.67
C HIS A 481 -9.36 -13.44 -22.69
N PRO A 482 -9.61 -13.87 -23.93
CA PRO A 482 -10.32 -13.06 -24.91
C PRO A 482 -11.65 -12.53 -24.38
N ILE A 483 -12.13 -11.43 -24.96
CA ILE A 483 -13.38 -10.78 -24.58
C ILE A 483 -14.54 -11.80 -24.61
N ASN A 484 -15.15 -12.05 -23.44
CA ASN A 484 -16.32 -12.90 -23.34
C ASN A 484 -17.58 -12.16 -23.81
N TRP A 485 -17.80 -12.15 -25.13
CA TRP A 485 -18.92 -11.46 -25.76
C TRP A 485 -20.30 -11.92 -25.25
N TYR A 486 -20.43 -13.14 -24.71
CA TYR A 486 -21.69 -13.63 -24.14
C TYR A 486 -22.09 -12.88 -22.88
N SER A 487 -21.14 -12.63 -21.98
CA SER A 487 -21.36 -11.86 -20.76
C SER A 487 -21.44 -10.37 -21.07
N VAL A 488 -20.52 -9.88 -21.91
CA VAL A 488 -20.40 -8.46 -22.27
C VAL A 488 -21.68 -7.93 -22.91
N LEU A 489 -22.22 -8.59 -23.95
CA LEU A 489 -23.41 -8.09 -24.63
C LEU A 489 -24.66 -8.12 -23.74
N ARG A 490 -24.72 -9.00 -22.75
CA ARG A 490 -25.80 -9.01 -21.74
C ARG A 490 -25.67 -7.87 -20.74
N ALA A 491 -24.43 -7.48 -20.40
CA ALA A 491 -24.16 -6.47 -19.37
C ALA A 491 -24.21 -5.04 -19.92
N VAL A 492 -23.59 -4.80 -21.08
CA VAL A 492 -23.40 -3.45 -21.63
C VAL A 492 -23.91 -3.27 -23.06
N GLY A 493 -24.30 -4.34 -23.75
CA GLY A 493 -24.85 -4.26 -25.12
C GLY A 493 -26.18 -3.50 -25.20
N TYR A 494 -26.46 -2.91 -26.35
CA TYR A 494 -27.77 -2.39 -26.70
C TYR A 494 -28.72 -3.56 -27.00
N GLU A 495 -29.96 -3.47 -26.54
CA GLU A 495 -30.99 -4.47 -26.81
C GLU A 495 -31.98 -3.93 -27.86
N THR A 496 -32.36 -4.77 -28.83
CA THR A 496 -33.35 -4.43 -29.85
C THR A 496 -34.24 -5.64 -30.12
N LYS A 497 -35.56 -5.43 -30.15
CA LYS A 497 -36.51 -6.47 -30.56
C LYS A 497 -36.66 -6.44 -32.08
N THR A 498 -36.53 -7.59 -32.73
CA THR A 498 -36.62 -7.72 -34.19
C THR A 498 -37.26 -9.06 -34.55
N SER A 499 -37.34 -9.40 -35.83
CA SER A 499 -37.81 -10.71 -36.29
C SER A 499 -36.85 -11.31 -37.29
N CYS A 500 -36.78 -12.65 -37.31
CA CYS A 500 -36.04 -13.37 -38.33
C CYS A 500 -36.96 -13.70 -39.50
N LYS A 501 -36.58 -13.24 -40.70
CA LYS A 501 -37.29 -13.50 -41.96
C LYS A 501 -36.27 -13.68 -43.08
N LEU A 502 -36.53 -14.62 -43.99
CA LEU A 502 -35.65 -14.93 -45.11
C LEU A 502 -34.23 -15.30 -44.64
N ALA A 503 -34.14 -16.05 -43.54
CA ALA A 503 -32.88 -16.42 -42.91
C ALA A 503 -32.00 -15.21 -42.57
N ARG A 504 -32.61 -14.07 -42.22
CA ARG A 504 -31.92 -12.83 -41.89
C ARG A 504 -32.60 -12.14 -40.71
N VAL A 505 -31.85 -11.31 -40.00
CA VAL A 505 -32.39 -10.37 -39.02
C VAL A 505 -32.06 -8.95 -39.41
N ARG A 506 -32.79 -7.98 -38.86
CA ARG A 506 -32.51 -6.55 -39.08
C ARG A 506 -32.03 -5.90 -37.79
N VAL A 507 -30.87 -5.24 -37.86
CA VAL A 507 -30.24 -4.52 -36.75
C VAL A 507 -29.69 -3.20 -37.29
N GLN A 508 -29.93 -2.08 -36.60
CA GLN A 508 -29.59 -0.73 -37.07
C GLN A 508 -29.99 -0.47 -38.54
N ASN A 509 -31.22 -0.83 -38.90
CA ASN A 509 -31.76 -0.73 -40.27
C ASN A 509 -31.05 -1.56 -41.36
N ALA A 510 -30.01 -2.34 -41.05
CA ALA A 510 -29.30 -3.22 -41.99
C ALA A 510 -29.73 -4.69 -41.83
N HIS A 511 -29.80 -5.42 -42.94
CA HIS A 511 -29.95 -6.88 -42.91
C HIS A 511 -28.65 -7.54 -42.45
N ARG A 512 -28.77 -8.65 -41.74
CA ARG A 512 -27.66 -9.45 -41.23
C ARG A 512 -27.94 -10.93 -41.45
N VAL A 513 -26.92 -11.66 -41.88
CA VAL A 513 -26.96 -13.12 -42.08
C VAL A 513 -26.62 -13.84 -40.78
N LEU A 514 -26.93 -15.12 -40.68
CA LEU A 514 -26.77 -15.88 -39.44
C LEU A 514 -25.39 -16.54 -39.39
N GLY A 515 -24.69 -16.34 -38.27
CA GLY A 515 -23.36 -16.86 -38.00
C GLY A 515 -23.29 -17.69 -36.72
N ASP A 516 -22.21 -18.47 -36.57
CA ASP A 516 -21.87 -19.07 -35.28
C ASP A 516 -21.34 -18.01 -34.31
N GLY A 517 -21.23 -18.35 -33.02
CA GLY A 517 -20.74 -17.41 -32.01
C GLY A 517 -19.29 -16.96 -32.17
N ASN A 518 -18.57 -17.48 -33.16
CA ASN A 518 -17.16 -17.20 -33.45
C ASN A 518 -16.98 -16.36 -34.71
N GLY A 519 -18.06 -15.81 -35.28
CA GLY A 519 -17.99 -14.96 -36.48
C GLY A 519 -18.04 -15.70 -37.82
N ASN A 520 -18.28 -17.02 -37.85
CA ASN A 520 -18.35 -17.76 -39.11
C ASN A 520 -19.78 -17.88 -39.62
N LEU A 521 -19.98 -17.76 -40.93
CA LEU A 521 -21.31 -17.94 -41.55
C LEU A 521 -21.87 -19.34 -41.29
N LEU A 522 -23.13 -19.43 -40.87
CA LEU A 522 -23.81 -20.72 -40.74
C LEU A 522 -24.22 -21.25 -42.11
N LEU A 523 -23.90 -22.51 -42.34
CA LEU A 523 -24.24 -23.26 -43.56
C LEU A 523 -24.78 -24.65 -43.19
N ASP A 524 -25.33 -25.35 -44.17
CA ASP A 524 -25.80 -26.73 -44.08
C ASP A 524 -26.75 -26.98 -42.89
N ASP A 525 -26.62 -28.13 -42.22
CA ASP A 525 -27.49 -28.53 -41.11
C ASP A 525 -27.46 -27.54 -39.93
N LYS A 526 -26.34 -26.85 -39.71
CA LYS A 526 -26.24 -25.86 -38.63
C LYS A 526 -27.16 -24.66 -38.89
N LEU A 527 -27.18 -24.15 -40.12
CA LEU A 527 -28.09 -23.07 -40.52
C LEU A 527 -29.55 -23.52 -40.36
N ILE A 528 -29.90 -24.70 -40.87
CA ILE A 528 -31.27 -25.23 -40.78
C ILE A 528 -31.69 -25.43 -39.32
N GLY A 529 -30.78 -25.90 -38.46
CA GLY A 529 -31.03 -26.05 -37.02
C GLY A 529 -31.38 -24.74 -36.33
N VAL A 530 -30.71 -23.65 -36.69
CA VAL A 530 -31.04 -22.29 -36.21
C VAL A 530 -32.35 -21.80 -36.81
N LEU A 531 -32.57 -21.95 -38.12
CA LEU A 531 -33.80 -21.48 -38.77
C LEU A 531 -35.06 -22.14 -38.21
N LYS A 532 -35.01 -23.45 -37.89
CA LYS A 532 -36.12 -24.14 -37.20
C LYS A 532 -36.50 -23.47 -35.87
N GLN A 533 -35.53 -22.84 -35.20
CA GLN A 533 -35.76 -22.16 -33.93
C GLN A 533 -36.33 -20.76 -34.13
N ILE A 534 -35.82 -19.97 -35.09
CA ILE A 534 -36.10 -18.51 -35.17
C ILE A 534 -36.84 -18.01 -36.40
N GLU A 535 -36.82 -18.74 -37.52
CA GLU A 535 -37.41 -18.26 -38.78
C GLU A 535 -38.91 -17.99 -38.60
N GLY A 536 -39.37 -16.81 -39.02
CA GLY A 536 -40.74 -16.37 -38.87
C GLY A 536 -41.14 -15.91 -37.46
N LYS A 537 -40.21 -15.89 -36.49
CA LYS A 537 -40.45 -15.51 -35.10
C LYS A 537 -39.79 -14.18 -34.73
N GLU A 538 -40.31 -13.55 -33.68
CA GLU A 538 -39.65 -12.43 -33.03
C GLU A 538 -38.49 -12.91 -32.15
N VAL A 539 -37.39 -12.17 -32.19
CA VAL A 539 -36.14 -12.45 -31.48
C VAL A 539 -35.63 -11.18 -30.81
N ILE A 540 -34.80 -11.35 -29.78
CA ILE A 540 -34.09 -10.25 -29.13
C ILE A 540 -32.66 -10.26 -29.66
N VAL A 541 -32.17 -9.13 -30.14
CA VAL A 541 -30.75 -8.97 -30.48
C VAL A 541 -30.07 -8.10 -29.46
N ARG A 542 -28.87 -8.49 -29.04
CA ARG A 542 -27.97 -7.64 -28.25
C ARG A 542 -26.72 -7.35 -29.05
N TRP A 543 -26.31 -6.09 -29.08
CA TRP A 543 -25.21 -5.65 -29.93
C TRP A 543 -24.40 -4.52 -29.32
N LEU A 544 -23.16 -4.36 -29.78
CA LEU A 544 -22.29 -3.25 -29.42
C LEU A 544 -21.60 -2.74 -30.69
N ASP A 545 -21.60 -1.43 -30.88
CA ASP A 545 -20.92 -0.71 -31.94
C ASP A 545 -19.55 -0.21 -31.52
N ASP A 546 -18.73 0.18 -32.49
CA ASP A 546 -17.46 0.87 -32.33
C ASP A 546 -17.67 2.39 -32.20
N SER A 547 -16.57 3.13 -32.08
CA SER A 547 -16.56 4.59 -31.98
C SER A 547 -17.11 5.31 -33.23
N ASN A 548 -17.18 4.61 -34.37
CA ASN A 548 -17.69 5.12 -35.65
C ASN A 548 -19.16 4.70 -35.90
N GLY A 549 -19.77 3.94 -34.99
CA GLY A 549 -21.12 3.42 -35.10
C GLY A 549 -21.25 2.11 -35.90
N ASN A 550 -20.14 1.47 -36.30
CA ASN A 550 -20.17 0.15 -36.93
C ASN A 550 -20.33 -0.93 -35.88
N ILE A 551 -21.14 -1.96 -36.15
CA ILE A 551 -21.38 -2.99 -35.16
C ILE A 551 -20.17 -3.94 -35.02
N ILE A 552 -19.61 -4.03 -33.82
CA ILE A 552 -18.52 -4.95 -33.48
C ILE A 552 -19.05 -6.38 -33.30
N LYS A 553 -20.18 -6.53 -32.61
CA LYS A 553 -20.73 -7.84 -32.25
C LYS A 553 -22.26 -7.79 -32.12
N VAL A 554 -22.95 -8.82 -32.62
CA VAL A 554 -24.41 -8.98 -32.49
C VAL A 554 -24.78 -10.42 -32.15
N PHE A 555 -25.42 -10.65 -31.01
CA PHE A 555 -25.96 -11.95 -30.65
C PHE A 555 -27.48 -11.96 -30.68
N ILE A 556 -28.04 -13.05 -31.19
CA ILE A 556 -29.47 -13.31 -31.30
C ILE A 556 -29.89 -14.23 -30.15
N TYR A 557 -30.98 -13.85 -29.50
CA TYR A 557 -31.58 -14.56 -28.38
C TYR A 557 -33.06 -14.83 -28.66
N ASP A 558 -33.59 -15.89 -28.06
CA ASP A 558 -35.04 -16.11 -28.04
C ASP A 558 -35.73 -15.15 -27.06
N ARG A 559 -37.07 -15.24 -26.99
CA ARG A 559 -37.88 -14.44 -26.05
C ARG A 559 -37.62 -14.76 -24.58
N GLU A 560 -37.07 -15.94 -24.28
CA GLU A 560 -36.68 -16.35 -22.93
C GLU A 560 -35.25 -15.90 -22.56
N GLY A 561 -34.53 -15.27 -23.49
CA GLY A 561 -33.19 -14.75 -23.28
C GLY A 561 -32.06 -15.79 -23.43
N ARG A 562 -32.34 -16.96 -24.02
CA ARG A 562 -31.34 -17.98 -24.36
C ARG A 562 -30.62 -17.59 -25.65
N PHE A 563 -29.30 -17.77 -25.66
CA PHE A 563 -28.48 -17.49 -26.84
C PHE A 563 -28.77 -18.51 -27.95
N ILE A 564 -28.84 -18.03 -29.20
CA ILE A 564 -29.10 -18.86 -30.37
C ILE A 564 -27.91 -18.87 -31.33
N CYS A 565 -27.55 -17.70 -31.84
CA CYS A 565 -26.51 -17.55 -32.86
C CYS A 565 -26.01 -16.08 -32.95
N GLU A 566 -24.98 -15.85 -33.74
CA GLU A 566 -24.49 -14.50 -34.07
C GLU A 566 -25.18 -13.95 -35.32
N ALA A 567 -25.28 -12.63 -35.44
CA ALA A 567 -25.71 -11.96 -36.67
C ALA A 567 -24.52 -11.26 -37.33
N LEU A 568 -24.11 -11.73 -38.49
CA LEU A 568 -22.98 -11.19 -39.25
C LEU A 568 -23.45 -10.12 -40.24
N ASP A 569 -22.54 -9.26 -40.66
CA ASP A 569 -22.83 -8.29 -41.71
C ASP A 569 -23.36 -8.97 -42.98
N GLU A 570 -24.18 -8.23 -43.72
CA GLU A 570 -24.68 -8.72 -45.00
C GLU A 570 -23.54 -8.96 -45.99
N LEU A 571 -23.61 -10.09 -46.69
CA LEU A 571 -22.70 -10.45 -47.77
C LEU A 571 -23.03 -9.63 -49.04
N ARG A 572 -22.81 -8.31 -48.97
CA ARG A 572 -23.04 -7.39 -50.08
C ARG A 572 -21.99 -7.62 -51.16
N TYR A 573 -22.42 -7.53 -52.41
CA TYR A 573 -21.52 -7.58 -53.54
C TYR A 573 -22.01 -6.72 -54.70
N GLN A 574 -21.07 -6.23 -55.51
CA GLN A 574 -21.38 -5.46 -56.71
C GLN A 574 -21.99 -6.36 -57.81
N ARG A 575 -23.11 -5.92 -58.39
CA ARG A 575 -23.81 -6.59 -59.48
C ARG A 575 -23.07 -6.46 -60.81
N ALA A 576 -22.46 -5.29 -61.05
CA ALA A 576 -21.70 -5.03 -62.27
C ALA A 576 -20.36 -5.77 -62.22
N LYS A 577 -20.19 -6.79 -63.06
CA LYS A 577 -18.99 -7.66 -63.07
C LYS A 577 -17.66 -6.90 -63.22
N LEU A 578 -17.66 -5.78 -63.95
CA LEU A 578 -16.46 -4.97 -64.16
C LEU A 578 -15.97 -4.27 -62.88
N GLU A 579 -16.89 -3.97 -61.96
CA GLU A 579 -16.60 -3.28 -60.70
C GLU A 579 -16.43 -4.27 -59.53
N GLN A 580 -16.50 -5.58 -59.79
CA GLN A 580 -16.34 -6.59 -58.75
C GLN A 580 -14.90 -6.67 -58.26
N THR A 581 -14.74 -6.50 -56.97
CA THR A 581 -13.52 -6.77 -56.20
C THR A 581 -13.38 -8.26 -55.89
N GLU A 582 -12.23 -8.68 -55.36
CA GLU A 582 -12.06 -10.04 -54.86
C GLU A 582 -13.02 -10.36 -53.70
N GLN A 583 -13.32 -9.39 -52.84
CA GLN A 583 -14.29 -9.57 -51.75
C GLN A 583 -15.71 -9.81 -52.28
N ASP A 584 -16.08 -9.17 -53.40
CA ASP A 584 -17.38 -9.41 -54.05
C ASP A 584 -17.51 -10.86 -54.50
N LYS A 585 -16.45 -11.45 -55.08
CA LYS A 585 -16.44 -12.86 -55.51
C LYS A 585 -16.63 -13.82 -54.34
N ILE A 586 -15.93 -13.57 -53.23
CA ILE A 586 -16.07 -14.34 -51.99
C ILE A 586 -17.52 -14.23 -51.45
N ASN A 587 -18.06 -13.01 -51.38
CA ASN A 587 -19.41 -12.76 -50.87
C ASN A 587 -20.47 -13.41 -51.77
N ILE A 588 -20.28 -13.42 -53.09
CA ILE A 588 -21.15 -14.12 -54.05
C ILE A 588 -21.17 -15.62 -53.75
N GLU A 589 -19.99 -16.24 -53.60
CA GLU A 589 -19.87 -17.67 -53.32
C GLU A 589 -20.53 -18.04 -51.98
N LEU A 590 -20.22 -17.29 -50.92
CA LEU A 590 -20.78 -17.52 -49.59
C LEU A 590 -22.31 -17.35 -49.60
N MET A 591 -22.83 -16.30 -50.23
CA MET A 591 -24.27 -16.06 -50.31
C MET A 591 -24.98 -17.12 -51.17
N ALA A 592 -24.32 -17.64 -52.22
CA ALA A 592 -24.85 -18.74 -53.00
C ALA A 592 -24.95 -20.03 -52.17
N ARG A 593 -23.91 -20.37 -51.40
CA ARG A 593 -23.94 -21.52 -50.48
C ARG A 593 -25.02 -21.37 -49.40
N TYR A 594 -25.14 -20.17 -48.82
CA TYR A 594 -26.16 -19.84 -47.82
C TYR A 594 -27.58 -20.04 -48.37
N ARG A 595 -27.85 -19.52 -49.57
CA ARG A 595 -29.14 -19.71 -50.25
C ARG A 595 -29.41 -21.17 -50.61
N ASN A 596 -28.43 -21.85 -51.19
CA ASN A 596 -28.54 -23.25 -51.61
C ASN A 596 -28.82 -24.19 -50.44
N THR A 597 -28.30 -23.88 -49.24
CA THR A 597 -28.62 -24.62 -48.02
C THR A 597 -30.13 -24.60 -47.74
N VAL A 598 -30.73 -23.39 -47.73
CA VAL A 598 -32.15 -23.20 -47.43
C VAL A 598 -33.03 -23.80 -48.52
N GLU A 599 -32.74 -23.50 -49.79
CA GLU A 599 -33.49 -24.05 -50.93
C GLU A 599 -33.38 -25.57 -51.03
N GLY A 600 -32.19 -26.12 -50.76
CA GLY A 600 -31.94 -27.56 -50.75
C GLY A 600 -32.77 -28.28 -49.70
N PHE A 601 -32.81 -27.74 -48.47
CA PHE A 601 -33.65 -28.29 -47.40
C PHE A 601 -35.14 -28.24 -47.77
N ILE A 602 -35.65 -27.08 -48.23
CA ILE A 602 -37.05 -26.92 -48.62
C ILE A 602 -37.41 -27.92 -49.72
N ARG A 603 -36.61 -28.00 -50.79
CA ARG A 603 -36.84 -28.91 -51.91
C ARG A 603 -36.89 -30.38 -51.46
N ASN A 604 -36.00 -30.78 -50.54
CA ASN A 604 -35.99 -32.14 -50.02
C ASN A 604 -37.21 -32.42 -49.13
N ALA A 605 -37.56 -31.49 -48.24
CA ALA A 605 -38.75 -31.59 -47.40
C ALA A 605 -40.03 -31.65 -48.23
N SER A 606 -40.16 -30.81 -49.27
CA SER A 606 -41.32 -30.81 -50.17
C SER A 606 -41.51 -32.15 -50.89
N LYS A 607 -40.42 -32.84 -51.26
CA LYS A 607 -40.51 -34.18 -51.87
C LYS A 607 -41.05 -35.26 -50.92
N GLN A 608 -40.92 -35.06 -49.60
CA GLN A 608 -41.45 -35.97 -48.59
C GLN A 608 -42.94 -35.74 -48.29
N ILE A 609 -43.51 -34.61 -48.76
CA ILE A 609 -44.93 -34.30 -48.57
C ILE A 609 -45.75 -35.11 -49.58
N ASN A 610 -46.39 -36.17 -49.10
CA ASN A 610 -47.29 -36.98 -49.89
C ASN A 610 -48.65 -36.30 -50.05
N LYS A 611 -49.28 -36.44 -51.22
CA LYS A 611 -50.67 -36.07 -51.41
C LYS A 611 -51.55 -37.04 -50.62
N VAL A 612 -52.44 -36.49 -49.80
CA VAL A 612 -53.44 -37.25 -49.04
C VAL A 612 -54.83 -36.72 -49.37
N GLU A 613 -55.78 -37.64 -49.49
CA GLU A 613 -57.19 -37.33 -49.60
C GLU A 613 -57.82 -37.45 -48.20
N ILE A 614 -58.44 -36.38 -47.71
CA ILE A 614 -59.04 -36.33 -46.38
C ILE A 614 -60.52 -36.67 -46.53
N ILE A 615 -60.92 -37.85 -46.05
CA ILE A 615 -62.31 -38.26 -45.97
C ILE A 615 -62.82 -37.94 -44.55
N GLU A 616 -63.58 -36.85 -44.42
CA GLU A 616 -64.19 -36.47 -43.15
C GLU A 616 -65.45 -37.31 -42.89
N HIS A 617 -65.35 -38.27 -41.99
CA HIS A 617 -66.52 -38.94 -41.45
C HIS A 617 -67.19 -38.00 -40.44
N LYS A 618 -68.29 -37.34 -40.85
CA LYS A 618 -69.18 -36.68 -39.90
C LYS A 618 -69.73 -37.74 -38.94
N GLN A 619 -69.27 -37.75 -37.69
CA GLN A 619 -70.08 -38.30 -36.61
C GLN A 619 -71.27 -37.36 -36.46
N GLU A 620 -72.44 -37.77 -36.98
CA GLU A 620 -73.70 -37.21 -36.50
C GLU A 620 -73.79 -37.54 -35.02
N ALA A 621 -73.40 -36.59 -34.16
CA ALA A 621 -73.75 -36.65 -32.76
C ALA A 621 -75.28 -36.66 -32.68
N GLU A 622 -75.86 -37.74 -32.18
CA GLU A 622 -77.29 -37.80 -31.89
C GLU A 622 -77.69 -36.54 -31.09
N PRO A 623 -78.71 -35.78 -31.52
CA PRO A 623 -79.08 -34.55 -30.85
C PRO A 623 -79.56 -34.89 -29.44
N ARG A 624 -78.80 -34.47 -28.40
CA ARG A 624 -79.33 -34.39 -27.04
C ARG A 624 -80.56 -33.49 -27.09
N LYS A 625 -81.74 -34.06 -26.84
CA LYS A 625 -83.03 -33.35 -26.73
C LYS A 625 -83.02 -32.39 -25.53
N ILE A 626 -82.34 -31.25 -25.65
CA ILE A 626 -82.58 -30.07 -24.82
C ILE A 626 -82.99 -28.95 -25.78
N ARG A 627 -84.29 -28.74 -25.90
CA ARG A 627 -84.87 -27.62 -26.64
C ARG A 627 -84.59 -26.33 -25.86
N PHE A 628 -83.80 -25.43 -26.46
CA PHE A 628 -83.78 -24.03 -26.07
C PHE A 628 -84.88 -23.31 -26.86
N THR A 629 -85.87 -22.75 -26.15
CA THR A 629 -86.98 -22.01 -26.76
C THR A 629 -86.79 -20.54 -26.45
N ILE A 630 -86.68 -19.69 -27.49
CA ILE A 630 -86.67 -18.23 -27.34
C ILE A 630 -88.11 -17.75 -27.46
N SER A 631 -88.69 -17.26 -26.36
CA SER A 631 -89.98 -16.57 -26.38
C SER A 631 -89.81 -15.17 -27.01
N LYS A 632 -90.26 -14.99 -28.25
CA LYS A 632 -90.49 -13.65 -28.81
C LYS A 632 -91.70 -13.02 -28.11
N LYS A 633 -91.46 -12.33 -27.00
CA LYS A 633 -92.37 -11.29 -26.47
C LYS A 633 -91.61 -10.38 -25.52
N VAL A 634 -91.06 -9.31 -26.06
CA VAL A 634 -91.04 -7.99 -25.41
C VAL A 634 -91.13 -6.96 -26.54
N GLU A 635 -92.36 -6.68 -26.97
CA GLU A 635 -92.66 -5.36 -27.54
C GLU A 635 -92.56 -4.38 -26.37
N LEU A 636 -91.74 -3.36 -26.54
CA LEU A 636 -91.62 -2.23 -25.63
C LEU A 636 -92.29 -1.05 -26.35
N GLU A 637 -93.63 -1.05 -26.33
CA GLU A 637 -94.43 0.14 -26.62
C GLU A 637 -95.42 0.35 -25.47
N ASP A 638 -95.33 1.56 -24.92
CA ASP A 638 -96.30 2.29 -24.10
C ASP A 638 -96.72 1.75 -22.73
N MET A 639 -96.10 2.28 -21.67
CA MET A 639 -96.85 2.86 -20.55
C MET A 639 -96.11 4.07 -19.95
N ILE A 640 -96.52 5.26 -20.38
CA ILE A 640 -96.46 6.53 -19.66
C ILE A 640 -97.52 6.53 -18.54
N ARG A 641 -97.23 7.19 -17.40
CA ARG A 641 -98.02 7.44 -16.15
C ARG A 641 -97.74 6.42 -15.03
N THR A 642 -97.18 6.80 -13.88
CA THR A 642 -97.40 8.01 -13.06
C THR A 642 -96.12 8.39 -12.32
#